data_AF-A0A2Z4FLY9-F1
#
_entry.id   AF-A0A2Z4FLY9-F1
#
_cell.length_a   1.000
_cell.length_b   1.000
_cell.length_c   1.000
_cell.angle_alpha   90.00
_cell.angle_beta   90.00
_cell.angle_gamma   90.00
#
_symmetry.space_group_name_H-M   'P 1'
#
loop_
_entity.id
_entity.type
_entity.pdbx_description
1 polymer ?
#
loop_
_entity_poly.entity_id
_entity_poly.type
_entity_poly.pdbx_seq_one_letter_code
_entity_poly.pdbx_strand_id
1 'polypeptide(L)'
;MALLERRSTILIGLLLALSLGLSTGCSDDDDGTDGGGGGIGGKEIGQVAATPNPITFETVALGQETSVNVMISNTGESTLRITNIALKEDEGDPPLDRDQEFFKDGEGWGEQKLNLEPGVTHIVRVRYKPVNQNPDSGSIVIESNDPSNPQFVIPVSTLGLAPQIFSPATVSFPRVTPPGPGSSGDGPWRGAWKMTQVQNTGEAPLSISEIKVKGNNSRFDFSIPQPTPQEIADGLAPDPDNDTKQWPATLAPTESFDLRVWFAPDTNNPEDDQLVFKSDDPSRPEYSVSLLGNSGTPCIEVSPVGEVDFALSSIGNVTQKTVTITNCSPSSKLKVQDIEITDDGGGVYAIKDGSLPAGLPDDEFVLDEGARANFVVNFSPTQEVLYRGAVRIKSNDASQGVLNLPLNGRGTNNACPTAVATAKVSPGGRAGTDIQSLPLETIQFDGSASSDPDGSVQRYEWTILSAPAASSSRILPTGDPRPTMFMDINGEYKVELKVYDDQNTVSCGEPAIVTIMVNSDSDIHIQLTWTSNGGADNDLDLHYMHPNGSRWAMNSNGWDCYYNNKTPDWNVPGGNPTLDIDDLYGPGPENITHNNLEDVTYKIGVHHYSDYGNGPAYASVEVRNNGVLTYEARDKLLTNDQFWLVGFLGGTNHTVVPADTVTAGYP
;
A
#
# COMPACT_ATOMS: atom_id res chain seq x y z
N MET A 1 24.52 32.54 -5.46
CA MET A 1 23.61 33.44 -6.21
C MET A 1 22.20 33.16 -5.74
N ALA A 2 21.55 34.17 -5.15
CA ALA A 2 20.13 34.38 -4.82
C ALA A 2 19.25 33.14 -4.52
N LEU A 3 18.86 32.84 -3.26
CA LEU A 3 17.78 33.47 -2.47
C LEU A 3 16.46 33.63 -3.24
N LEU A 4 15.45 32.80 -2.93
CA LEU A 4 14.04 33.14 -3.06
C LEU A 4 13.20 32.36 -2.02
N GLU A 5 13.10 32.92 -0.81
CA GLU A 5 12.03 32.59 0.13
C GLU A 5 10.70 33.14 -0.41
N ARG A 6 9.69 32.29 -0.58
CA ARG A 6 8.29 32.70 -0.70
C ARG A 6 7.64 32.62 0.67
N ARG A 7 7.53 33.75 1.37
CA ARG A 7 6.64 33.91 2.52
C ARG A 7 5.26 34.34 2.01
N SER A 8 4.28 33.45 2.11
CA SER A 8 2.86 33.77 1.91
C SER A 8 2.38 34.68 3.04
N THR A 9 2.03 35.91 2.70
CA THR A 9 1.33 36.85 3.59
C THR A 9 -0.17 36.69 3.32
N ILE A 10 -0.90 36.08 4.24
CA ILE A 10 -2.37 36.09 4.23
C ILE A 10 -2.80 37.43 4.84
N LEU A 11 -3.29 38.31 3.96
CA LEU A 11 -3.88 39.60 4.31
C LEU A 11 -5.34 39.35 4.73
N ILE A 12 -5.64 39.35 6.03
CA ILE A 12 -7.02 39.44 6.52
C ILE A 12 -7.32 40.92 6.75
N GLY A 13 -8.00 41.53 5.78
CA GLY A 13 -8.58 42.87 5.93
C GLY A 13 -9.84 42.79 6.78
N LEU A 14 -9.80 43.32 8.00
CA LEU A 14 -11.00 43.55 8.80
C LEU A 14 -11.58 44.92 8.43
N LEU A 15 -12.78 44.91 7.84
CA LEU A 15 -13.58 46.09 7.53
C LEU A 15 -13.96 46.84 8.81
N LEU A 16 -13.65 48.13 8.87
CA LEU A 16 -14.28 49.09 9.79
C LEU A 16 -15.73 49.31 9.33
N ALA A 17 -16.71 48.90 10.14
CA ALA A 17 -18.10 49.27 9.95
C ALA A 17 -18.34 50.69 10.49
N LEU A 18 -18.52 51.65 9.59
CA LEU A 18 -19.03 52.99 9.88
C LEU A 18 -20.54 52.90 10.14
N SER A 19 -21.01 53.15 11.37
CA SER A 19 -22.42 53.38 11.64
C SER A 19 -22.75 54.88 11.47
N LEU A 20 -23.30 55.23 10.30
CA LEU A 20 -24.00 56.50 10.11
C LEU A 20 -25.37 56.44 10.81
N GLY A 21 -25.56 57.24 11.86
CA GLY A 21 -26.88 57.55 12.39
C GLY A 21 -27.58 58.57 11.51
N LEU A 22 -28.59 58.14 10.75
CA LEU A 22 -29.49 58.99 9.99
C LEU A 22 -30.36 59.83 10.92
N SER A 23 -30.34 61.15 10.72
CA SER A 23 -31.31 62.10 11.26
C SER A 23 -32.64 61.95 10.53
N THR A 24 -33.70 61.59 11.24
CA THR A 24 -35.08 61.86 10.81
C THR A 24 -35.67 62.94 11.70
N GLY A 25 -35.84 64.12 11.13
CA GLY A 25 -36.72 65.15 11.66
C GLY A 25 -38.17 64.85 11.28
N CYS A 26 -39.08 65.07 12.23
CA CYS A 26 -40.47 65.46 11.99
C CYS A 26 -40.82 66.51 13.04
N SER A 27 -41.46 67.58 12.57
CA SER A 27 -41.86 68.77 13.32
C SER A 27 -43.30 68.67 13.84
N ASP A 28 -43.57 69.56 14.82
CA ASP A 28 -44.84 70.23 15.19
C ASP A 28 -46.00 69.34 15.73
N ASP A 29 -46.80 69.72 16.73
CA ASP A 29 -46.95 70.93 17.56
C ASP A 29 -47.90 70.58 18.75
N ASP A 30 -47.95 71.47 19.74
CA ASP A 30 -48.91 71.61 20.87
C ASP A 30 -48.82 70.54 22.00
N ASP A 31 -48.62 70.87 23.27
CA ASP A 31 -49.36 71.87 24.05
C ASP A 31 -48.59 72.19 25.37
N GLY A 32 -48.73 73.43 25.85
CA GLY A 32 -47.93 73.96 26.95
C GLY A 32 -48.33 73.45 28.34
N THR A 33 -47.40 73.46 29.29
CA THR A 33 -47.42 74.37 30.46
C THR A 33 -46.25 74.08 31.42
N ASP A 34 -45.74 75.19 31.96
CA ASP A 34 -45.06 75.37 33.25
C ASP A 34 -43.70 74.73 33.53
N GLY A 35 -42.70 75.62 33.59
CA GLY A 35 -42.05 75.85 34.88
C GLY A 35 -40.60 75.40 35.02
N GLY A 36 -39.69 76.31 34.72
CA GLY A 36 -38.56 76.60 35.62
C GLY A 36 -37.44 75.55 35.73
N GLY A 37 -36.40 75.77 34.95
CA GLY A 37 -35.02 75.85 35.44
C GLY A 37 -34.54 74.75 36.38
N GLY A 38 -33.96 73.71 35.79
CA GLY A 38 -33.16 72.73 36.50
C GLY A 38 -32.45 71.83 35.52
N GLY A 39 -31.48 72.39 34.78
CA GLY A 39 -30.53 71.58 34.04
C GLY A 39 -29.84 70.65 35.02
N ILE A 40 -30.29 69.40 35.09
CA ILE A 40 -29.52 68.31 35.65
C ILE A 40 -28.48 68.02 34.58
N GLY A 41 -27.40 68.80 34.58
CA GLY A 41 -26.20 68.44 33.84
C GLY A 41 -25.87 67.02 34.26
N GLY A 42 -26.03 66.08 33.32
CA GLY A 42 -25.48 64.74 33.48
C GLY A 42 -24.04 64.95 33.89
N LYS A 43 -23.68 64.50 35.08
CA LYS A 43 -22.34 64.68 35.62
C LYS A 43 -21.42 64.04 34.58
N GLU A 44 -20.61 64.84 33.88
CA GLU A 44 -19.60 64.30 32.97
C GLU A 44 -18.76 63.32 33.81
N ILE A 45 -18.78 62.04 33.44
CA ILE A 45 -18.12 60.95 34.19
C ILE A 45 -17.03 60.35 33.31
N GLY A 46 -15.94 59.91 33.95
CA GLY A 46 -15.01 58.99 33.30
C GLY A 46 -15.64 57.61 33.20
N GLN A 47 -15.44 56.94 32.08
CA GLN A 47 -15.93 55.57 31.86
C GLN A 47 -14.78 54.70 31.38
N VAL A 48 -14.54 53.58 32.06
CA VAL A 48 -13.46 52.66 31.71
C VAL A 48 -13.95 51.65 30.67
N ALA A 49 -13.19 51.50 29.60
CA ALA A 49 -13.31 50.41 28.64
C ALA A 49 -11.95 49.75 28.45
N ALA A 50 -11.93 48.45 28.17
CA ALA A 50 -10.70 47.74 27.83
C ALA A 50 -10.88 46.84 26.61
N THR A 51 -9.82 46.68 25.82
CA THR A 51 -9.81 45.77 24.67
C THR A 51 -8.46 45.06 24.58
N PRO A 52 -8.42 43.72 24.46
CA PRO A 52 -9.56 42.79 24.51
C PRO A 52 -10.14 42.61 25.93
N ASN A 53 -11.43 42.25 26.04
CA ASN A 53 -12.11 41.83 27.27
C ASN A 53 -13.24 40.83 26.92
N PRO A 54 -13.15 39.54 27.27
CA PRO A 54 -12.07 38.89 28.05
C PRO A 54 -10.76 38.74 27.26
N ILE A 55 -9.69 38.34 27.96
CA ILE A 55 -8.40 37.97 27.38
C ILE A 55 -8.31 36.45 27.32
N THR A 56 -8.07 35.90 26.13
CA THR A 56 -7.75 34.49 25.94
C THR A 56 -6.41 34.40 25.23
N PHE A 57 -5.42 33.78 25.87
CA PHE A 57 -4.12 33.54 25.23
C PHE A 57 -4.25 32.38 24.23
N GLU A 58 -3.56 32.49 23.09
CA GLU A 58 -3.30 31.34 22.24
C GLU A 58 -2.42 30.32 22.98
N THR A 59 -2.40 29.07 22.53
CA THR A 59 -1.56 28.04 23.14
C THR A 59 -0.08 28.42 23.00
N VAL A 60 0.66 28.29 24.09
CA VAL A 60 2.10 28.58 24.15
C VAL A 60 2.79 27.34 24.70
N ALA A 61 3.87 26.93 24.05
CA ALA A 61 4.65 25.77 24.50
C ALA A 61 5.12 25.94 25.96
N LEU A 62 5.09 24.84 26.72
CA LEU A 62 5.51 24.82 28.12
C LEU A 62 6.90 25.47 28.29
N GLY A 63 7.00 26.47 29.17
CA GLY A 63 8.25 27.20 29.44
C GLY A 63 8.61 28.33 28.45
N GLN A 64 7.82 28.56 27.40
CA GLN A 64 7.92 29.73 26.53
C GLN A 64 7.07 30.90 27.06
N GLU A 65 7.40 32.14 26.68
CA GLU A 65 6.67 33.34 27.11
C GLU A 65 6.01 34.02 25.90
N THR A 66 4.77 34.48 26.08
CA THR A 66 4.07 35.35 25.14
C THR A 66 3.54 36.59 25.84
N SER A 67 2.99 37.54 25.09
CA SER A 67 2.35 38.71 25.68
C SER A 67 1.17 39.24 24.87
N VAL A 68 0.20 39.83 25.58
CA VAL A 68 -0.95 40.54 24.99
C VAL A 68 -0.93 41.98 25.49
N ASN A 69 -1.12 42.92 24.57
CA ASN A 69 -1.33 44.32 24.92
C ASN A 69 -2.83 44.55 25.17
N VAL A 70 -3.16 45.12 26.33
CA VAL A 70 -4.52 45.48 26.72
C VAL A 70 -4.64 46.99 26.69
N MET A 71 -5.55 47.49 25.87
CA MET A 71 -5.83 48.91 25.70
C MET A 71 -6.91 49.35 26.69
N ILE A 72 -6.54 50.09 27.72
CA ILE A 72 -7.44 50.68 28.72
C ILE A 72 -7.76 52.11 28.27
N SER A 73 -9.02 52.40 27.98
CA SER A 73 -9.44 53.68 27.41
C SER A 73 -10.49 54.36 28.27
N ASN A 74 -10.45 55.70 28.30
CA ASN A 74 -11.55 56.48 28.83
C ASN A 74 -12.56 56.79 27.71
N THR A 75 -13.72 56.15 27.74
CA THR A 75 -14.83 56.39 26.79
C THR A 75 -15.85 57.39 27.29
N GLY A 76 -15.65 57.92 28.51
CA GLY A 76 -16.53 58.90 29.13
C GLY A 76 -16.23 60.34 28.70
N GLU A 77 -16.99 61.27 29.25
CA GLU A 77 -16.91 62.70 28.91
C GLU A 77 -16.05 63.50 29.90
N SER A 78 -15.60 62.88 31.01
CA SER A 78 -14.70 63.50 32.00
C SER A 78 -13.48 62.62 32.28
N THR A 79 -12.47 63.17 32.94
CA THR A 79 -11.22 62.46 33.27
C THR A 79 -11.48 61.20 34.10
N LEU A 80 -11.04 60.04 33.59
CA LEU A 80 -11.02 58.76 34.30
C LEU A 80 -9.74 58.70 35.15
N ARG A 81 -9.91 58.60 36.47
CA ARG A 81 -8.82 58.47 37.44
C ARG A 81 -8.71 57.03 37.87
N ILE A 82 -7.68 56.35 37.38
CA ILE A 82 -7.38 54.97 37.74
C ILE A 82 -6.46 54.99 38.96
N THR A 83 -6.94 54.43 40.06
CA THR A 83 -6.21 54.36 41.33
C THR A 83 -5.34 53.12 41.42
N ASN A 84 -5.72 52.04 40.74
CA ASN A 84 -5.00 50.77 40.75
C ASN A 84 -5.26 49.95 39.47
N ILE A 85 -4.24 49.25 38.99
CA ILE A 85 -4.34 48.19 37.99
C ILE A 85 -3.57 47.01 38.56
N ALA A 86 -4.25 45.90 38.83
CA ALA A 86 -3.66 44.72 39.45
C ALA A 86 -4.00 43.47 38.65
N LEU A 87 -3.04 42.56 38.51
CA LEU A 87 -3.24 41.22 37.98
C LEU A 87 -3.48 40.28 39.16
N LYS A 88 -4.53 39.45 39.07
CA LYS A 88 -4.90 38.46 40.08
C LYS A 88 -5.02 37.09 39.42
N GLU A 89 -4.51 36.05 40.04
CA GLU A 89 -4.68 34.66 39.62
C GLU A 89 -5.81 34.02 40.46
N ASP A 90 -6.60 33.11 39.88
CA ASP A 90 -7.83 32.58 40.50
C ASP A 90 -7.65 31.26 41.30
N GLU A 91 -6.44 30.67 41.39
CA GLU A 91 -6.22 29.45 42.20
C GLU A 91 -5.70 29.71 43.63
N GLY A 92 -6.18 28.87 44.56
CA GLY A 92 -5.99 28.98 46.00
C GLY A 92 -4.62 28.54 46.53
N ASP A 93 -4.27 29.15 47.66
CA ASP A 93 -3.00 29.12 48.45
C ASP A 93 -1.90 30.12 48.00
N PRO A 94 -1.21 30.79 48.95
CA PRO A 94 -0.42 32.01 48.74
C PRO A 94 0.91 31.75 47.99
N PRO A 95 1.59 32.80 47.49
CA PRO A 95 2.27 32.76 46.21
C PRO A 95 3.40 31.74 46.19
N LEU A 96 3.37 30.86 45.17
CA LEU A 96 4.61 30.39 44.58
C LEU A 96 5.40 31.66 44.19
N ASP A 97 6.69 31.67 44.51
CA ASP A 97 7.66 32.72 44.18
C ASP A 97 7.25 33.58 42.97
N ARG A 98 7.44 34.91 42.97
CA ARG A 98 7.12 35.78 41.81
C ARG A 98 7.76 35.30 40.50
N ASP A 99 8.79 34.48 40.60
CA ASP A 99 9.43 33.80 39.47
C ASP A 99 8.60 32.63 38.89
N GLN A 100 7.63 32.09 39.62
CA GLN A 100 6.75 30.95 39.31
C GLN A 100 5.29 31.32 38.95
N GLU A 101 4.88 32.60 39.06
CA GLU A 101 3.58 33.10 38.57
C GLU A 101 3.46 32.92 37.03
N PHE A 102 2.29 32.49 36.56
CA PHE A 102 2.05 32.20 35.13
C PHE A 102 1.76 33.48 34.35
N PHE A 103 1.03 34.43 34.97
CA PHE A 103 0.81 35.75 34.39
C PHE A 103 1.70 36.78 35.08
N LYS A 104 2.39 37.62 34.30
CA LYS A 104 3.29 38.66 34.82
C LYS A 104 2.97 40.03 34.26
N ASP A 105 3.22 41.05 35.08
CA ASP A 105 3.22 42.42 34.64
C ASP A 105 4.35 42.67 33.62
N GLY A 106 4.04 43.46 32.59
CA GLY A 106 4.95 43.88 31.54
C GLY A 106 5.11 45.41 31.53
N GLU A 107 5.31 45.98 30.35
CA GLU A 107 5.32 47.44 30.18
C GLU A 107 3.93 48.04 30.46
N GLY A 108 3.90 49.25 31.04
CA GLY A 108 2.66 49.99 31.30
C GLY A 108 2.02 49.74 32.67
N TRP A 109 2.56 48.81 33.47
CA TRP A 109 2.14 48.56 34.84
C TRP A 109 2.86 49.48 35.83
N GLY A 110 2.20 49.90 36.92
CA GLY A 110 2.87 50.54 38.07
C GLY A 110 2.71 52.06 38.24
N GLU A 111 1.97 52.78 37.40
CA GLU A 111 1.61 54.18 37.69
C GLU A 111 0.38 54.24 38.62
N GLN A 112 0.61 54.19 39.93
CA GLN A 112 -0.47 54.43 40.91
C GLN A 112 -0.92 55.89 40.80
N LYS A 113 -2.10 56.11 40.20
CA LYS A 113 -2.76 57.39 39.85
C LYS A 113 -2.54 57.84 38.41
N LEU A 114 -3.13 57.09 37.49
CA LEU A 114 -3.22 57.44 36.08
C LEU A 114 -4.50 58.28 35.84
N ASN A 115 -4.37 59.41 35.17
CA ASN A 115 -5.51 60.24 34.74
C ASN A 115 -5.62 60.17 33.22
N LEU A 116 -6.70 59.58 32.72
CA LEU A 116 -6.97 59.48 31.30
C LEU A 116 -8.03 60.51 30.93
N GLU A 117 -7.66 61.49 30.10
CA GLU A 117 -8.64 62.41 29.51
C GLU A 117 -9.59 61.67 28.55
N PRO A 118 -10.78 62.21 28.25
CA PRO A 118 -11.71 61.61 27.30
C PRO A 118 -11.02 61.21 25.97
N GLY A 119 -11.19 59.96 25.55
CA GLY A 119 -10.62 59.41 24.32
C GLY A 119 -9.15 58.96 24.41
N VAL A 120 -8.49 59.11 25.57
CA VAL A 120 -7.10 58.66 25.76
C VAL A 120 -7.06 57.18 26.13
N THR A 121 -6.08 56.47 25.55
CA THR A 121 -5.79 55.06 25.83
C THR A 121 -4.44 54.90 26.50
N HIS A 122 -4.41 54.06 27.54
CA HIS A 122 -3.21 53.52 28.16
C HIS A 122 -3.06 52.05 27.80
N ILE A 123 -1.83 51.59 27.57
CA ILE A 123 -1.58 50.20 27.18
C ILE A 123 -0.83 49.51 28.31
N VAL A 124 -1.37 48.37 28.77
CA VAL A 124 -0.67 47.46 29.69
C VAL A 124 -0.36 46.17 28.97
N ARG A 125 0.88 45.67 29.08
CA ARG A 125 1.28 44.39 28.50
C ARG A 125 1.19 43.28 29.54
N VAL A 126 0.33 42.30 29.32
CA VAL A 126 0.26 41.08 30.14
C VAL A 126 1.20 40.06 29.53
N ARG A 127 2.10 39.48 30.31
CA ARG A 127 2.96 38.36 29.88
C ARG A 127 2.42 37.05 30.42
N TYR A 128 2.51 35.98 29.63
CA TYR A 128 2.07 34.64 30.01
C TYR A 128 3.17 33.62 29.72
N LYS A 129 3.49 32.79 30.73
CA LYS A 129 4.42 31.67 30.61
C LYS A 129 3.84 30.44 31.33
N PRO A 130 3.32 29.42 30.59
CA PRO A 130 2.80 28.21 31.21
C PRO A 130 3.91 27.44 31.93
N VAL A 131 3.59 26.95 33.12
CA VAL A 131 4.48 26.11 33.96
C VAL A 131 3.98 24.67 34.11
N ASN A 132 2.74 24.40 33.73
CA ASN A 132 2.13 23.07 33.69
C ASN A 132 1.15 22.96 32.50
N GLN A 133 0.50 21.80 32.33
CA GLN A 133 -0.42 21.51 31.21
C GLN A 133 -1.87 21.94 31.46
N ASN A 134 -2.22 22.27 32.70
CA ASN A 134 -3.57 22.66 33.07
C ASN A 134 -3.88 24.06 32.53
N PRO A 135 -5.15 24.34 32.18
CA PRO A 135 -5.58 25.70 31.89
C PRO A 135 -5.36 26.63 33.09
N ASP A 136 -4.79 27.81 32.84
CA ASP A 136 -4.60 28.85 33.85
C ASP A 136 -5.72 29.88 33.77
N SER A 137 -6.08 30.49 34.90
CA SER A 137 -7.10 31.53 34.96
C SER A 137 -6.74 32.64 35.95
N GLY A 138 -7.22 33.85 35.65
CA GLY A 138 -7.02 35.03 36.46
C GLY A 138 -7.83 36.22 35.96
N SER A 139 -7.51 37.41 36.45
CA SER A 139 -8.18 38.64 36.07
C SER A 139 -7.29 39.87 36.22
N ILE A 140 -7.48 40.85 35.33
CA ILE A 140 -6.98 42.22 35.54
C ILE A 140 -8.08 43.02 36.23
N VAL A 141 -7.75 43.63 37.35
CA VAL A 141 -8.66 44.45 38.15
C VAL A 141 -8.22 45.91 38.07
N ILE A 142 -9.09 46.75 37.52
CA ILE A 142 -8.88 48.20 37.37
C ILE A 142 -9.81 48.92 38.35
N GLU A 143 -9.23 49.67 39.28
CA GLU A 143 -10.00 50.50 40.22
C GLU A 143 -9.98 51.95 39.75
N SER A 144 -11.16 52.57 39.62
CA SER A 144 -11.29 53.91 39.08
C SER A 144 -12.45 54.70 39.69
N ASN A 145 -12.56 55.98 39.29
CA ASN A 145 -13.71 56.83 39.62
C ASN A 145 -14.92 56.66 38.69
N ASP A 146 -14.94 55.64 37.80
CA ASP A 146 -16.14 55.29 37.03
C ASP A 146 -17.24 54.82 38.00
N PRO A 147 -18.37 55.55 38.10
CA PRO A 147 -19.43 55.21 39.05
C PRO A 147 -20.21 53.95 38.67
N SER A 148 -20.17 53.55 37.40
CA SER A 148 -20.87 52.36 36.90
C SER A 148 -20.02 51.11 37.12
N ASN A 149 -18.70 51.24 36.95
CA ASN A 149 -17.72 50.16 37.13
C ASN A 149 -16.52 50.65 37.96
N PRO A 150 -16.70 50.92 39.27
CA PRO A 150 -15.60 51.41 40.11
C PRO A 150 -14.47 50.39 40.24
N GLN A 151 -14.80 49.10 40.05
CA GLN A 151 -13.86 48.01 39.88
C GLN A 151 -14.21 47.28 38.57
N PHE A 152 -13.42 47.52 37.53
CA PHE A 152 -13.59 46.90 36.22
C PHE A 152 -12.68 45.67 36.11
N VAL A 153 -13.27 44.51 35.85
CA VAL A 153 -12.58 43.22 35.84
C VAL A 153 -12.51 42.69 34.41
N ILE A 154 -11.31 42.33 33.98
CA ILE A 154 -11.04 41.69 32.68
C ILE A 154 -10.60 40.26 32.98
N PRO A 155 -11.45 39.24 32.70
CA PRO A 155 -11.06 37.85 32.86
C PRO A 155 -9.90 37.49 31.93
N VAL A 156 -8.95 36.70 32.43
CA VAL A 156 -7.84 36.12 31.70
C VAL A 156 -7.93 34.60 31.80
N SER A 157 -7.93 33.90 30.67
CA SER A 157 -7.97 32.44 30.63
C SER A 157 -7.03 31.89 29.57
N THR A 158 -6.51 30.68 29.78
CA THR A 158 -5.71 29.95 28.78
C THR A 158 -6.36 28.61 28.44
N LEU A 159 -5.86 27.96 27.39
CA LEU A 159 -6.23 26.60 27.02
C LEU A 159 -5.23 25.62 27.65
N GLY A 160 -5.69 24.40 27.94
CA GLY A 160 -4.79 23.33 28.39
C GLY A 160 -3.81 22.95 27.27
N LEU A 161 -2.60 22.60 27.66
CA LEU A 161 -1.55 22.19 26.73
C LEU A 161 -1.56 20.67 26.59
N ALA A 162 -1.41 20.17 25.37
CA ALA A 162 -1.33 18.74 25.10
C ALA A 162 -0.13 18.42 24.19
N PRO A 163 0.55 17.28 24.38
CA PRO A 163 1.51 16.80 23.41
C PRO A 163 0.78 16.32 22.15
N GLN A 164 1.44 16.40 21.00
CA GLN A 164 0.90 15.84 19.75
C GLN A 164 1.98 15.10 18.98
N ILE A 165 1.79 13.80 18.79
CA ILE A 165 2.73 12.98 18.03
C ILE A 165 2.51 13.14 16.53
N PHE A 166 3.61 13.35 15.81
CA PHE A 166 3.63 13.35 14.36
C PHE A 166 4.74 12.46 13.83
N SER A 167 4.42 11.66 12.82
CA SER A 167 5.37 10.98 11.95
C SER A 167 4.70 10.77 10.58
N PRO A 168 5.43 10.74 9.45
CA PRO A 168 4.85 10.38 8.15
C PRO A 168 3.97 9.13 8.23
N ALA A 169 2.77 9.19 7.66
CA ALA A 169 1.77 8.13 7.80
C ALA A 169 2.16 6.81 7.11
N THR A 170 3.15 6.83 6.21
CA THR A 170 3.58 5.65 5.46
C THR A 170 5.07 5.66 5.18
N VAL A 171 5.71 4.50 5.37
CA VAL A 171 7.05 4.20 4.89
C VAL A 171 6.94 3.06 3.90
N SER A 172 7.20 3.35 2.62
CA SER A 172 7.11 2.39 1.53
C SER A 172 8.48 2.09 0.95
N PHE A 173 8.81 0.81 0.77
CA PHE A 173 10.02 0.33 0.11
C PHE A 173 9.70 -0.02 -1.35
N PRO A 174 10.58 0.35 -2.30
CA PRO A 174 10.51 -0.16 -3.67
C PRO A 174 10.89 -1.66 -3.68
N ARG A 175 11.10 -2.25 -4.86
CA ARG A 175 11.49 -3.66 -4.97
C ARG A 175 12.80 -3.93 -4.21
N VAL A 176 12.73 -4.91 -3.31
CA VAL A 176 13.86 -5.49 -2.57
C VAL A 176 13.85 -6.99 -2.81
N THR A 177 14.93 -7.51 -3.39
CA THR A 177 15.07 -8.94 -3.66
C THR A 177 15.34 -9.71 -2.37
N PRO A 178 14.72 -10.89 -2.17
CA PRO A 178 15.08 -11.79 -1.08
C PRO A 178 16.56 -12.19 -1.11
N PRO A 179 17.15 -12.49 0.06
CA PRO A 179 18.50 -13.04 0.12
C PRO A 179 18.57 -14.38 -0.66
N GLY A 180 19.49 -14.46 -1.63
CA GLY A 180 19.66 -15.65 -2.46
C GLY A 180 20.09 -16.89 -1.65
N PRO A 181 19.88 -18.11 -2.18
CA PRO A 181 20.28 -19.33 -1.51
C PRO A 181 21.81 -19.34 -1.29
N GLY A 182 22.23 -19.24 -0.02
CA GLY A 182 23.65 -19.27 0.37
C GLY A 182 24.20 -17.99 0.99
N SER A 183 23.40 -16.96 1.27
CA SER A 183 23.83 -15.82 2.10
C SER A 183 24.03 -16.26 3.56
N SER A 184 25.19 -16.82 3.85
CA SER A 184 25.62 -17.13 5.20
C SER A 184 26.14 -15.86 5.89
N GLY A 185 25.53 -15.49 7.02
CA GLY A 185 26.33 -15.24 8.22
C GLY A 185 26.38 -13.85 8.83
N ASP A 186 25.95 -12.77 8.16
CA ASP A 186 26.02 -11.42 8.74
C ASP A 186 24.64 -10.88 9.14
N GLY A 187 23.93 -11.63 10.00
CA GLY A 187 22.71 -11.19 10.71
C GLY A 187 21.46 -10.94 9.84
N PRO A 188 20.23 -11.13 10.36
CA PRO A 188 19.00 -11.05 9.56
C PRO A 188 18.56 -9.63 9.12
N TRP A 189 19.42 -8.59 9.18
CA TRP A 189 18.95 -7.20 9.10
C TRP A 189 19.68 -6.25 8.16
N ARG A 190 20.60 -6.69 7.29
CA ARG A 190 21.07 -5.81 6.19
C ARG A 190 20.09 -5.77 5.01
N GLY A 191 18.80 -5.68 5.31
CA GLY A 191 17.73 -5.39 4.36
C GLY A 191 17.79 -3.94 3.86
N ALA A 192 16.86 -3.57 2.97
CA ALA A 192 16.72 -2.17 2.57
C ALA A 192 16.25 -1.34 3.77
N TRP A 193 16.65 -0.07 3.84
CA TRP A 193 16.22 0.82 4.92
C TRP A 193 15.77 2.19 4.40
N LYS A 194 14.91 2.85 5.17
CA LYS A 194 14.45 4.23 4.96
C LYS A 194 14.40 4.98 6.27
N MET A 195 14.68 6.28 6.19
CA MET A 195 14.55 7.19 7.35
C MET A 195 13.13 7.75 7.40
N THR A 196 12.57 7.79 8.59
CA THR A 196 11.40 8.58 8.96
C THR A 196 11.74 9.39 10.21
N GLN A 197 10.84 10.29 10.62
CA GLN A 197 11.04 11.15 11.77
C GLN A 197 9.82 11.10 12.68
N VAL A 198 10.06 11.15 13.98
CA VAL A 198 9.03 11.34 15.00
C VAL A 198 9.23 12.72 15.61
N GLN A 199 8.16 13.49 15.68
CA GLN A 199 8.18 14.87 16.17
C GLN A 199 7.04 15.11 17.16
N ASN A 200 7.32 15.90 18.19
CA ASN A 200 6.28 16.52 19.00
C ASN A 200 5.85 17.85 18.36
N THR A 201 4.62 17.88 17.84
CA THR A 201 4.01 19.07 17.23
C THR A 201 3.08 19.81 18.18
N GLY A 202 2.88 19.29 19.39
CA GLY A 202 2.06 19.90 20.43
C GLY A 202 2.84 20.85 21.34
N GLU A 203 2.13 21.42 22.30
CA GLU A 203 2.63 22.46 23.19
C GLU A 203 3.11 21.94 24.54
N ALA A 204 2.93 20.65 24.83
CA ALA A 204 3.45 20.00 26.03
C ALA A 204 4.45 18.89 25.68
N PRO A 205 5.34 18.49 26.62
CA PRO A 205 6.28 17.38 26.37
C PRO A 205 5.56 16.07 26.05
N LEU A 206 5.99 15.40 24.99
CA LEU A 206 5.45 14.13 24.51
C LEU A 206 6.28 12.97 25.05
N SER A 207 5.65 12.02 25.73
CA SER A 207 6.30 10.81 26.25
C SER A 207 5.92 9.60 25.40
N ILE A 208 6.92 8.88 24.89
CA ILE A 208 6.71 7.68 24.06
C ILE A 208 7.05 6.44 24.87
N SER A 209 6.00 5.70 25.25
CA SER A 209 6.09 4.51 26.11
C SER A 209 6.44 3.22 25.37
N GLU A 210 6.09 3.12 24.09
CA GLU A 210 6.35 1.93 23.26
C GLU A 210 6.53 2.35 21.81
N ILE A 211 7.55 1.79 21.15
CA ILE A 211 7.70 1.76 19.69
C ILE A 211 7.86 0.30 19.31
N LYS A 212 7.03 -0.20 18.40
CA LYS A 212 7.13 -1.58 17.91
C LYS A 212 6.60 -1.74 16.50
N VAL A 213 7.08 -2.76 15.80
CA VAL A 213 6.38 -3.31 14.65
C VAL A 213 5.26 -4.23 15.17
N LYS A 214 4.07 -4.15 14.57
CA LYS A 214 2.87 -4.82 15.07
C LYS A 214 2.91 -6.34 14.87
N GLY A 215 3.37 -6.80 13.70
CA GLY A 215 3.48 -8.22 13.38
C GLY A 215 4.59 -8.93 14.16
N ASN A 216 4.29 -10.11 14.71
CA ASN A 216 5.26 -10.91 15.47
C ASN A 216 6.31 -11.62 14.58
N ASN A 217 5.98 -11.82 13.29
CA ASN A 217 6.87 -12.38 12.27
C ASN A 217 7.01 -11.39 11.12
N SER A 218 7.19 -10.10 11.44
CA SER A 218 7.36 -9.07 10.41
C SER A 218 8.69 -9.21 9.69
N ARG A 219 8.74 -8.83 8.41
CA ARG A 219 10.01 -8.54 7.71
C ARG A 219 10.40 -7.07 7.81
N PHE A 220 9.62 -6.28 8.55
CA PHE A 220 9.99 -4.95 8.96
C PHE A 220 10.60 -4.93 10.35
N ASP A 221 11.54 -4.03 10.56
CA ASP A 221 12.05 -3.68 11.88
C ASP A 221 12.40 -2.19 11.91
N PHE A 222 12.78 -1.68 13.08
CA PHE A 222 13.21 -0.30 13.23
C PHE A 222 14.45 -0.16 14.09
N SER A 223 15.17 0.94 13.94
CA SER A 223 16.27 1.32 14.82
C SER A 223 16.38 2.83 14.91
N ILE A 224 17.09 3.31 15.92
CA ILE A 224 17.32 4.73 16.17
C ILE A 224 18.77 5.05 15.77
N PRO A 225 18.99 5.85 14.73
CA PRO A 225 20.33 6.20 14.27
C PRO A 225 21.14 6.98 15.29
N GLN A 226 22.44 6.68 15.39
CA GLN A 226 23.39 7.37 16.27
C GLN A 226 24.53 7.98 15.44
N PRO A 227 24.29 9.10 14.74
CA PRO A 227 25.33 9.73 13.93
C PRO A 227 26.49 10.23 14.78
N THR A 228 27.70 9.93 14.33
CA THR A 228 28.94 10.43 14.91
C THR A 228 29.11 11.93 14.63
N PRO A 229 29.90 12.66 15.44
CA PRO A 229 30.19 14.07 15.17
C PRO A 229 30.80 14.32 13.79
N GLN A 230 31.56 13.36 13.25
CA GLN A 230 32.16 13.45 11.93
C GLN A 230 31.12 13.31 10.82
N GLU A 231 30.19 12.35 10.92
CA GLU A 231 29.11 12.20 9.94
C GLU A 231 28.20 13.44 9.89
N ILE A 232 27.91 14.04 11.06
CA ILE A 232 27.16 15.29 11.14
C ILE A 232 27.93 16.43 10.46
N ALA A 233 29.23 16.57 10.74
CA ALA A 233 30.08 17.62 10.16
C ALA A 233 30.21 17.49 8.63
N ASP A 234 30.24 16.27 8.13
CA ASP A 234 30.39 15.96 6.70
C ASP A 234 29.05 15.86 5.96
N GLY A 235 27.92 15.91 6.67
CA GLY A 235 26.58 15.77 6.10
C GLY A 235 26.30 14.37 5.54
N LEU A 236 26.91 13.35 6.12
CA LEU A 236 26.76 11.95 5.72
C LEU A 236 25.54 11.31 6.42
N ALA A 237 24.96 10.30 5.77
CA ALA A 237 23.93 9.48 6.41
C ALA A 237 24.55 8.70 7.59
N PRO A 238 23.85 8.55 8.74
CA PRO A 238 24.38 7.82 9.88
C PRO A 238 24.68 6.35 9.54
N ASP A 239 25.84 5.84 9.92
CA ASP A 239 26.21 4.44 9.78
C ASP A 239 25.23 3.54 10.56
N PRO A 240 24.53 2.61 9.88
CA PRO A 240 23.60 1.71 10.57
C PRO A 240 24.20 0.77 11.60
N ASP A 241 25.50 0.49 11.55
CA ASP A 241 26.16 -0.34 12.56
C ASP A 241 26.23 0.35 13.94
N ASN A 242 25.99 1.67 13.99
CA ASN A 242 25.94 2.45 15.24
C ASN A 242 24.54 2.56 15.86
N ASP A 243 23.52 2.03 15.20
CA ASP A 243 22.14 2.20 15.63
C ASP A 243 21.82 1.55 16.98
N THR A 244 20.77 2.05 17.63
CA THR A 244 20.25 1.52 18.90
C THR A 244 18.76 1.22 18.84
N LYS A 245 18.24 0.51 19.84
CA LYS A 245 16.79 0.34 20.07
C LYS A 245 16.27 1.29 21.14
N GLN A 246 17.12 2.15 21.68
CA GLN A 246 16.74 3.15 22.69
C GLN A 246 16.34 4.46 22.01
N TRP A 247 15.16 4.98 22.34
CA TRP A 247 14.66 6.27 21.86
C TRP A 247 14.62 7.31 23.00
N PRO A 248 14.54 8.62 22.69
CA PRO A 248 14.32 9.64 23.70
C PRO A 248 13.02 9.39 24.48
N ALA A 249 13.08 9.35 25.81
CA ALA A 249 11.91 9.07 26.65
C ALA A 249 10.83 10.16 26.57
N THR A 250 11.27 11.41 26.34
CA THR A 250 10.39 12.58 26.22
C THR A 250 10.93 13.50 25.12
N LEU A 251 10.03 14.05 24.33
CA LEU A 251 10.31 15.11 23.35
C LEU A 251 9.70 16.42 23.81
N ALA A 252 10.52 17.46 23.95
CA ALA A 252 10.03 18.81 24.15
C ALA A 252 9.19 19.27 22.94
N PRO A 253 8.33 20.29 23.09
CA PRO A 253 7.63 20.89 21.96
C PRO A 253 8.58 21.21 20.80
N THR A 254 8.20 20.85 19.58
CA THR A 254 8.96 20.95 18.31
C THR A 254 10.16 20.01 18.15
N GLU A 255 10.58 19.32 19.22
CA GLU A 255 11.69 18.37 19.17
C GLU A 255 11.33 17.14 18.35
N SER A 256 12.34 16.59 17.68
CA SER A 256 12.21 15.41 16.83
C SER A 256 13.43 14.50 16.95
N PHE A 257 13.24 13.22 16.68
CA PHE A 257 14.33 12.28 16.43
C PHE A 257 14.05 11.44 15.18
N ASP A 258 15.13 11.02 14.53
CA ASP A 258 15.04 10.18 13.36
C ASP A 258 14.92 8.71 13.75
N LEU A 259 14.17 7.97 12.94
CA LEU A 259 13.97 6.53 13.06
C LEU A 259 14.27 5.90 11.71
N ARG A 260 15.07 4.84 11.71
CA ARG A 260 15.33 4.02 10.54
C ARG A 260 14.38 2.84 10.55
N VAL A 261 13.64 2.65 9.46
CA VAL A 261 12.84 1.46 9.21
C VAL A 261 13.64 0.54 8.30
N TRP A 262 13.63 -0.74 8.60
CA TRP A 262 14.26 -1.83 7.86
C TRP A 262 13.20 -2.69 7.18
N PHE A 263 13.53 -3.23 6.02
CA PHE A 263 12.72 -4.20 5.29
C PHE A 263 13.61 -5.30 4.70
N ALA A 264 13.39 -6.55 5.11
CA ALA A 264 14.17 -7.71 4.72
C ALA A 264 13.25 -8.86 4.26
N PRO A 265 12.72 -8.82 3.03
CA PRO A 265 11.73 -9.82 2.57
C PRO A 265 12.34 -11.21 2.36
N ASP A 266 11.52 -12.25 2.56
CA ASP A 266 11.87 -13.63 2.20
C ASP A 266 11.40 -14.01 0.78
N THR A 267 10.44 -13.26 0.24
CA THR A 267 9.84 -13.51 -1.08
C THR A 267 9.75 -12.22 -1.91
N ASN A 268 9.50 -12.35 -3.21
CA ASN A 268 9.27 -11.20 -4.08
C ASN A 268 7.87 -10.58 -3.89
N ASN A 269 7.03 -11.14 -3.03
CA ASN A 269 5.66 -10.68 -2.84
C ASN A 269 5.60 -9.35 -2.08
N PRO A 270 4.53 -8.56 -2.27
CA PRO A 270 4.20 -7.43 -1.42
C PRO A 270 4.10 -7.85 0.05
N GLU A 271 4.59 -7.00 0.94
CA GLU A 271 4.45 -7.15 2.38
C GLU A 271 3.99 -5.83 3.00
N ASP A 272 3.14 -5.91 4.03
CA ASP A 272 2.65 -4.77 4.77
C ASP A 272 2.64 -5.05 6.28
N ASP A 273 2.89 -4.00 7.08
CA ASP A 273 2.78 -4.03 8.53
C ASP A 273 2.56 -2.60 9.07
N GLN A 274 2.60 -2.42 10.39
CA GLN A 274 2.47 -1.14 11.06
C GLN A 274 3.59 -0.94 12.08
N LEU A 275 4.24 0.22 12.03
CA LEU A 275 5.06 0.73 13.12
C LEU A 275 4.16 1.52 14.08
N VAL A 276 3.99 1.00 15.29
CA VAL A 276 3.06 1.49 16.31
C VAL A 276 3.83 2.26 17.38
N PHE A 277 3.33 3.44 17.72
CA PHE A 277 3.81 4.31 18.78
C PHE A 277 2.72 4.43 19.85
N LYS A 278 3.05 4.19 21.12
CA LYS A 278 2.15 4.51 22.25
C LYS A 278 2.68 5.70 23.01
N SER A 279 1.85 6.72 23.16
CA SER A 279 2.23 7.98 23.78
C SER A 279 1.16 8.57 24.69
N ASP A 280 1.50 9.66 25.37
CA ASP A 280 0.59 10.47 26.18
C ASP A 280 -0.18 11.53 25.36
N ASP A 281 -0.11 11.50 24.02
CA ASP A 281 -0.99 12.30 23.16
C ASP A 281 -2.46 11.91 23.41
N PRO A 282 -3.30 12.81 23.95
CA PRO A 282 -4.69 12.49 24.30
C PRO A 282 -5.59 12.27 23.09
N SER A 283 -5.22 12.82 21.92
CA SER A 283 -5.97 12.66 20.68
C SER A 283 -5.59 11.39 19.94
N ARG A 284 -4.34 10.94 20.09
CA ARG A 284 -3.75 9.77 19.42
C ARG A 284 -2.83 8.99 20.37
N PRO A 285 -3.39 8.36 21.43
CA PRO A 285 -2.60 7.61 22.40
C PRO A 285 -1.88 6.42 21.77
N GLU A 286 -2.41 5.89 20.67
CA GLU A 286 -1.74 4.96 19.77
C GLU A 286 -1.71 5.56 18.36
N TYR A 287 -0.51 5.81 17.83
CA TYR A 287 -0.27 6.29 16.48
C TYR A 287 0.40 5.19 15.65
N SER A 288 -0.06 4.96 14.42
CA SER A 288 0.49 3.91 13.55
C SER A 288 0.96 4.49 12.24
N VAL A 289 2.14 4.04 11.80
CA VAL A 289 2.70 4.33 10.49
C VAL A 289 2.62 3.06 9.65
N SER A 290 1.96 3.13 8.49
CA SER A 290 1.88 2.01 7.55
C SER A 290 3.25 1.70 6.96
N LEU A 291 3.67 0.44 7.03
CA LEU A 291 4.88 -0.06 6.40
C LEU A 291 4.47 -0.86 5.18
N LEU A 292 5.03 -0.55 4.02
CA LEU A 292 4.75 -1.24 2.76
C LEU A 292 6.08 -1.63 2.12
N GLY A 293 6.21 -2.85 1.62
CA GLY A 293 7.41 -3.35 0.95
C GLY A 293 7.03 -4.16 -0.26
N ASN A 294 7.74 -4.01 -1.38
CA ASN A 294 7.46 -4.68 -2.66
C ASN A 294 6.05 -4.44 -3.26
N SER A 295 5.15 -3.73 -2.57
CA SER A 295 3.80 -3.40 -3.02
C SER A 295 3.82 -2.44 -4.21
N GLY A 296 3.11 -2.80 -5.28
CA GLY A 296 3.06 -1.96 -6.49
C GLY A 296 4.39 -1.88 -7.23
N THR A 297 5.23 -2.92 -7.13
CA THR A 297 6.54 -2.94 -7.79
C THR A 297 6.62 -4.04 -8.86
N PRO A 298 7.09 -3.74 -10.09
CA PRO A 298 7.33 -4.74 -11.13
C PRO A 298 8.43 -5.72 -10.72
N CYS A 299 8.31 -6.98 -11.13
CA CYS A 299 9.25 -8.05 -10.75
C CYS A 299 9.54 -8.96 -11.95
N ILE A 300 10.81 -9.09 -12.34
CA ILE A 300 11.26 -10.03 -13.37
C ILE A 300 11.90 -11.27 -12.77
N GLU A 301 11.43 -12.42 -13.23
CA GLU A 301 12.08 -13.72 -13.05
C GLU A 301 12.32 -14.37 -14.42
N VAL A 302 13.36 -15.20 -14.51
CA VAL A 302 13.70 -15.91 -15.74
C VAL A 302 13.99 -17.38 -15.47
N SER A 303 13.60 -18.22 -16.42
CA SER A 303 13.93 -19.64 -16.46
C SER A 303 14.57 -19.96 -17.82
N PRO A 304 15.72 -20.67 -17.86
CA PRO A 304 16.48 -21.17 -16.72
C PRO A 304 17.10 -20.06 -15.86
N VAL A 305 17.25 -20.33 -14.56
CA VAL A 305 17.82 -19.39 -13.59
C VAL A 305 19.35 -19.41 -13.68
N GLY A 306 19.98 -18.25 -13.62
CA GLY A 306 21.43 -18.12 -13.51
C GLY A 306 22.16 -18.20 -14.85
N GLU A 307 21.88 -19.20 -15.69
CA GLU A 307 22.48 -19.36 -17.03
C GLU A 307 21.59 -20.17 -17.98
N VAL A 308 21.81 -20.00 -19.29
CA VAL A 308 21.25 -20.86 -20.34
C VAL A 308 22.32 -21.84 -20.81
N ASP A 309 22.24 -23.09 -20.32
CA ASP A 309 23.15 -24.17 -20.72
C ASP A 309 22.57 -25.01 -21.87
N PHE A 310 23.33 -25.06 -22.96
CA PHE A 310 23.07 -25.85 -24.16
C PHE A 310 23.69 -27.24 -24.14
N ALA A 311 24.40 -27.61 -23.06
CA ALA A 311 25.07 -28.89 -22.90
C ALA A 311 26.00 -29.23 -24.08
N LEU A 312 26.18 -30.52 -24.39
CA LEU A 312 26.85 -30.98 -25.60
C LEU A 312 25.89 -30.88 -26.79
N SER A 313 26.27 -30.11 -27.80
CA SER A 313 25.47 -29.87 -29.01
C SER A 313 26.27 -30.24 -30.26
N SER A 314 25.64 -30.99 -31.18
CA SER A 314 26.30 -31.49 -32.39
C SER A 314 26.72 -30.36 -33.34
N ILE A 315 27.97 -30.40 -33.79
CA ILE A 315 28.53 -29.44 -34.73
C ILE A 315 27.73 -29.48 -36.05
N GLY A 316 27.47 -28.29 -36.61
CA GLY A 316 26.70 -28.15 -37.84
C GLY A 316 25.18 -28.25 -37.67
N ASN A 317 24.69 -28.51 -36.45
CA ASN A 317 23.27 -28.45 -36.12
C ASN A 317 22.96 -27.22 -35.26
N VAL A 318 21.68 -26.86 -35.20
CA VAL A 318 21.16 -25.82 -34.31
C VAL A 318 20.50 -26.48 -33.12
N THR A 319 20.97 -26.13 -31.92
CA THR A 319 20.29 -26.46 -30.66
C THR A 319 19.50 -25.23 -30.20
N GLN A 320 18.26 -25.43 -29.76
CA GLN A 320 17.38 -24.37 -29.30
C GLN A 320 17.12 -24.48 -27.79
N LYS A 321 17.22 -23.36 -27.08
CA LYS A 321 16.79 -23.23 -25.67
C LYS A 321 15.80 -22.08 -25.55
N THR A 322 14.63 -22.38 -25.00
CA THR A 322 13.63 -21.38 -24.65
C THR A 322 14.01 -20.73 -23.33
N VAL A 323 13.95 -19.41 -23.30
CA VAL A 323 14.06 -18.60 -22.08
C VAL A 323 12.68 -18.05 -21.79
N THR A 324 12.16 -18.35 -20.61
CA THR A 324 10.88 -17.87 -20.10
C THR A 324 11.14 -16.67 -19.19
N ILE A 325 10.43 -15.58 -19.44
CA ILE A 325 10.33 -14.40 -18.59
C ILE A 325 8.99 -14.48 -17.86
N THR A 326 9.02 -14.37 -16.55
CA THR A 326 7.83 -14.34 -15.68
C THR A 326 7.75 -12.99 -15.00
N ASN A 327 6.57 -12.35 -15.04
CA ASN A 327 6.27 -11.26 -14.12
C ASN A 327 5.92 -11.87 -12.76
N CYS A 328 6.88 -11.85 -11.83
CA CYS A 328 6.69 -12.37 -10.47
C CYS A 328 5.89 -11.42 -9.56
N SER A 329 5.50 -10.24 -10.06
CA SER A 329 4.71 -9.30 -9.27
C SER A 329 3.23 -9.67 -9.34
N PRO A 330 2.55 -9.79 -8.18
CA PRO A 330 1.11 -10.02 -8.13
C PRO A 330 0.31 -8.72 -8.25
N SER A 331 0.95 -7.55 -8.35
CA SER A 331 0.25 -6.25 -8.26
C SER A 331 0.78 -5.19 -9.22
N SER A 332 1.70 -5.55 -10.12
CA SER A 332 2.26 -4.60 -11.07
C SER A 332 2.72 -5.25 -12.36
N LYS A 333 2.38 -4.61 -13.47
CA LYS A 333 2.86 -4.97 -14.80
C LYS A 333 4.37 -4.82 -14.93
N LEU A 334 5.01 -5.85 -15.46
CA LEU A 334 6.41 -5.83 -15.86
C LEU A 334 6.50 -5.29 -17.28
N LYS A 335 7.36 -4.31 -17.48
CA LYS A 335 7.65 -3.73 -18.78
C LYS A 335 9.06 -4.13 -19.18
N VAL A 336 9.17 -4.93 -20.24
CA VAL A 336 10.44 -5.34 -20.84
C VAL A 336 10.74 -4.40 -21.99
N GLN A 337 11.83 -3.64 -21.88
CA GLN A 337 12.22 -2.68 -22.91
C GLN A 337 13.05 -3.30 -24.02
N ASP A 338 13.85 -4.33 -23.71
CA ASP A 338 14.86 -4.83 -24.64
C ASP A 338 15.33 -6.24 -24.27
N ILE A 339 15.60 -7.06 -25.28
CA ILE A 339 16.22 -8.39 -25.17
C ILE A 339 17.23 -8.53 -26.31
N GLU A 340 18.51 -8.70 -25.98
CA GLU A 340 19.58 -8.75 -26.99
C GLU A 340 20.74 -9.67 -26.58
N ILE A 341 21.45 -10.21 -27.58
CA ILE A 341 22.73 -10.90 -27.37
C ILE A 341 23.83 -9.85 -27.24
N THR A 342 24.42 -9.73 -26.05
CA THR A 342 25.54 -8.82 -25.80
C THR A 342 26.91 -9.46 -26.05
N ASP A 343 26.97 -10.78 -26.02
CA ASP A 343 28.14 -11.58 -26.42
C ASP A 343 27.63 -12.83 -27.16
N ASP A 344 27.94 -12.92 -28.44
CA ASP A 344 27.47 -13.97 -29.34
C ASP A 344 28.39 -15.21 -29.36
N GLY A 345 29.42 -15.23 -28.51
CA GLY A 345 30.37 -16.35 -28.43
C GLY A 345 31.18 -16.57 -29.71
N GLY A 346 31.39 -15.51 -30.52
CA GLY A 346 32.02 -15.61 -31.83
C GLY A 346 31.01 -15.98 -32.94
N GLY A 347 29.77 -15.52 -32.80
CA GLY A 347 28.68 -15.71 -33.76
C GLY A 347 27.96 -17.06 -33.68
N VAL A 348 28.15 -17.82 -32.60
CA VAL A 348 27.49 -19.13 -32.42
C VAL A 348 26.17 -19.03 -31.66
N TYR A 349 25.92 -17.93 -30.95
CA TYR A 349 24.67 -17.65 -30.26
C TYR A 349 23.86 -16.59 -31.00
N ALA A 350 22.56 -16.82 -31.14
CA ALA A 350 21.62 -15.85 -31.72
C ALA A 350 20.23 -16.01 -31.11
N ILE A 351 19.45 -14.92 -31.01
CA ILE A 351 18.01 -15.03 -30.75
C ILE A 351 17.35 -15.54 -32.03
N LYS A 352 16.46 -16.53 -31.94
CA LYS A 352 15.72 -17.07 -33.09
C LYS A 352 14.81 -15.99 -33.65
N ASP A 353 14.90 -15.76 -34.96
CA ASP A 353 14.05 -14.78 -35.66
C ASP A 353 12.56 -15.02 -35.38
N GLY A 354 11.86 -13.95 -35.02
CA GLY A 354 10.43 -13.99 -34.70
C GLY A 354 10.08 -14.66 -33.36
N SER A 355 11.07 -15.06 -32.54
CA SER A 355 10.81 -15.64 -31.21
C SER A 355 10.65 -14.61 -30.10
N LEU A 356 11.02 -13.35 -30.33
CA LEU A 356 10.82 -12.30 -29.34
C LEU A 356 9.33 -12.05 -29.07
N PRO A 357 8.95 -11.70 -27.83
CA PRO A 357 7.60 -11.27 -27.51
C PRO A 357 7.15 -10.09 -28.40
N ALA A 358 5.87 -10.09 -28.80
CA ALA A 358 5.33 -9.08 -29.70
C ALA A 358 5.56 -7.66 -29.19
N GLY A 359 6.05 -6.77 -30.05
CA GLY A 359 6.46 -5.41 -29.70
C GLY A 359 7.97 -5.25 -29.68
N LEU A 360 8.73 -6.25 -29.21
CA LEU A 360 10.19 -6.16 -29.20
C LEU A 360 10.80 -6.44 -30.59
N PRO A 361 11.93 -5.78 -30.93
CA PRO A 361 12.65 -4.77 -30.14
C PRO A 361 12.18 -3.32 -30.37
N ASP A 362 11.18 -3.11 -31.22
CA ASP A 362 10.78 -1.78 -31.69
C ASP A 362 10.01 -0.96 -30.62
N ASP A 363 9.23 -1.64 -29.78
CA ASP A 363 8.38 -1.10 -28.74
C ASP A 363 8.55 -1.86 -27.41
N GLU A 364 8.13 -1.23 -26.30
CA GLU A 364 8.10 -1.84 -24.98
C GLU A 364 7.06 -2.98 -24.92
N PHE A 365 7.48 -4.16 -24.45
CA PHE A 365 6.58 -5.29 -24.21
C PHE A 365 6.09 -5.28 -22.76
N VAL A 366 4.78 -5.39 -22.56
CA VAL A 366 4.14 -5.37 -21.23
C VAL A 366 3.63 -6.77 -20.88
N LEU A 367 4.12 -7.29 -19.76
CA LEU A 367 3.63 -8.50 -19.11
C LEU A 367 2.71 -8.10 -17.96
N ASP A 368 1.47 -8.59 -18.02
CA ASP A 368 0.53 -8.50 -16.90
C ASP A 368 1.04 -9.31 -15.70
N GLU A 369 0.41 -9.12 -14.54
CA GLU A 369 0.71 -9.77 -13.27
C GLU A 369 0.67 -11.31 -13.42
N GLY A 370 1.72 -12.00 -12.95
CA GLY A 370 1.87 -13.45 -13.07
C GLY A 370 2.07 -14.00 -14.50
N ALA A 371 1.95 -13.16 -15.52
CA ALA A 371 2.06 -13.59 -16.92
C ALA A 371 3.49 -14.01 -17.28
N ARG A 372 3.59 -14.88 -18.30
CA ARG A 372 4.86 -15.37 -18.83
C ARG A 372 4.98 -15.06 -20.31
N ALA A 373 6.20 -14.80 -20.76
CA ALA A 373 6.55 -14.74 -22.18
C ALA A 373 7.83 -15.52 -22.44
N ASN A 374 8.01 -15.96 -23.68
CA ASN A 374 9.15 -16.77 -24.08
C ASN A 374 9.89 -16.11 -25.22
N PHE A 375 11.20 -16.34 -25.29
CA PHE A 375 11.99 -16.19 -26.50
C PHE A 375 12.95 -17.37 -26.64
N VAL A 376 13.50 -17.58 -27.84
CA VAL A 376 14.35 -18.75 -28.12
C VAL A 376 15.76 -18.29 -28.46
N VAL A 377 16.76 -18.90 -27.82
CA VAL A 377 18.17 -18.72 -28.14
C VAL A 377 18.65 -19.96 -28.90
N ASN A 378 19.28 -19.72 -30.06
CA ASN A 378 19.93 -20.70 -30.89
C ASN A 378 21.41 -20.81 -30.53
N PHE A 379 21.93 -22.03 -30.52
CA PHE A 379 23.35 -22.33 -30.43
C PHE A 379 23.78 -23.18 -31.62
N SER A 380 24.79 -22.72 -32.37
CA SER A 380 25.30 -23.36 -33.59
C SER A 380 26.83 -23.56 -33.49
N PRO A 381 27.32 -24.56 -32.74
CA PRO A 381 28.75 -24.76 -32.55
C PRO A 381 29.44 -25.15 -33.86
N THR A 382 30.65 -24.63 -34.04
CA THR A 382 31.50 -24.91 -35.23
C THR A 382 32.71 -25.77 -34.92
N GLN A 383 33.06 -25.90 -33.63
CA GLN A 383 34.22 -26.64 -33.14
C GLN A 383 33.91 -27.36 -31.83
N GLU A 384 34.70 -28.38 -31.50
CA GLU A 384 34.54 -29.19 -30.28
C GLU A 384 35.14 -28.50 -29.03
N VAL A 385 34.69 -27.27 -28.77
CA VAL A 385 35.18 -26.41 -27.69
C VAL A 385 34.02 -25.88 -26.86
N LEU A 386 34.34 -25.37 -25.67
CA LEU A 386 33.39 -24.63 -24.84
C LEU A 386 33.22 -23.22 -25.41
N TYR A 387 31.97 -22.81 -25.60
CA TYR A 387 31.56 -21.46 -25.95
C TYR A 387 30.92 -20.79 -24.75
N ARG A 388 31.09 -19.47 -24.68
CA ARG A 388 30.45 -18.60 -23.70
C ARG A 388 29.85 -17.42 -24.44
N GLY A 389 28.70 -16.95 -23.98
CA GLY A 389 28.04 -15.77 -24.49
C GLY A 389 27.18 -15.14 -23.40
N ALA A 390 26.37 -14.15 -23.77
CA ALA A 390 25.44 -13.51 -22.84
C ALA A 390 24.24 -12.91 -23.59
N VAL A 391 23.05 -13.10 -23.01
CA VAL A 391 21.84 -12.35 -23.36
C VAL A 391 21.53 -11.34 -22.26
N ARG A 392 21.13 -10.14 -22.64
CA ARG A 392 20.73 -9.05 -21.74
C ARG A 392 19.24 -8.79 -21.90
N ILE A 393 18.54 -8.63 -20.78
CA ILE A 393 17.13 -8.26 -20.70
C ILE A 393 17.03 -6.96 -19.89
N LYS A 394 16.38 -5.94 -20.44
CA LYS A 394 16.11 -4.68 -19.73
C LYS A 394 14.64 -4.60 -19.34
N SER A 395 14.36 -4.21 -18.10
CA SER A 395 12.99 -4.05 -17.60
C SER A 395 12.83 -2.85 -16.66
N ASN A 396 11.58 -2.50 -16.35
CA ASN A 396 11.23 -1.50 -15.33
C ASN A 396 11.31 -2.03 -13.89
N ASP A 397 11.83 -3.24 -13.69
CA ASP A 397 12.12 -3.79 -12.39
C ASP A 397 13.21 -2.96 -11.68
N ALA A 398 12.90 -2.38 -10.53
CA ALA A 398 13.81 -1.44 -9.86
C ALA A 398 15.10 -2.09 -9.30
N SER A 399 15.07 -3.37 -8.93
CA SER A 399 16.25 -4.07 -8.40
C SER A 399 16.98 -4.92 -9.43
N GLN A 400 16.34 -5.26 -10.56
CA GLN A 400 16.93 -6.03 -11.67
C GLN A 400 16.61 -5.41 -13.04
N GLY A 401 16.67 -4.08 -13.14
CA GLY A 401 16.34 -3.37 -14.38
C GLY A 401 17.23 -3.73 -15.57
N VAL A 402 18.41 -4.33 -15.32
CA VAL A 402 19.24 -4.99 -16.32
C VAL A 402 19.61 -6.37 -15.80
N LEU A 403 19.10 -7.41 -16.45
CA LEU A 403 19.40 -8.81 -16.18
C LEU A 403 20.31 -9.36 -17.27
N ASN A 404 21.48 -9.88 -16.89
CA ASN A 404 22.40 -10.54 -17.82
C ASN A 404 22.40 -12.05 -17.55
N LEU A 405 22.05 -12.84 -18.56
CA LEU A 405 22.05 -14.30 -18.53
C LEU A 405 23.23 -14.81 -19.35
N PRO A 406 24.25 -15.42 -18.71
CA PRO A 406 25.30 -16.17 -19.38
C PRO A 406 24.71 -17.28 -20.25
N LEU A 407 25.31 -17.46 -21.42
CA LEU A 407 25.07 -18.57 -22.32
C LEU A 407 26.29 -19.49 -22.27
N ASN A 408 26.07 -20.78 -22.08
CA ASN A 408 27.12 -21.79 -22.05
C ASN A 408 26.74 -22.97 -22.95
N GLY A 409 27.72 -23.54 -23.64
CA GLY A 409 27.48 -24.68 -24.52
C GLY A 409 28.78 -25.22 -25.09
N ARG A 410 28.82 -26.52 -25.39
CA ARG A 410 30.01 -27.16 -25.94
C ARG A 410 29.68 -27.90 -27.22
N GLY A 411 30.45 -27.65 -28.28
CA GLY A 411 30.32 -28.41 -29.52
C GLY A 411 30.78 -29.86 -29.35
N THR A 412 30.14 -30.80 -30.05
CA THR A 412 30.54 -32.21 -30.14
C THR A 412 30.41 -32.73 -31.58
N ASN A 413 31.20 -33.74 -31.94
CA ASN A 413 31.07 -34.47 -33.21
C ASN A 413 30.03 -35.60 -33.15
N ASN A 414 29.45 -35.88 -31.98
CA ASN A 414 28.39 -36.88 -31.84
C ASN A 414 27.15 -36.48 -32.65
N ALA A 415 26.41 -37.44 -33.21
CA ALA A 415 25.10 -37.13 -33.75
C ALA A 415 24.16 -36.70 -32.61
N CYS A 416 23.17 -35.88 -32.93
CA CYS A 416 22.18 -35.47 -31.95
C CYS A 416 20.95 -36.38 -32.04
N PRO A 417 20.33 -36.72 -30.91
CA PRO A 417 19.07 -37.45 -30.92
C PRO A 417 17.93 -36.60 -31.47
N THR A 418 16.87 -37.26 -31.94
CA THR A 418 15.61 -36.61 -32.34
C THR A 418 14.56 -36.82 -31.26
N ALA A 419 14.04 -35.71 -30.71
CA ALA A 419 12.94 -35.73 -29.76
C ALA A 419 11.59 -35.89 -30.49
N VAL A 420 10.73 -36.77 -30.00
CA VAL A 420 9.35 -36.93 -30.49
C VAL A 420 8.42 -36.94 -29.29
N ALA A 421 7.55 -35.92 -29.21
CA ALA A 421 6.59 -35.76 -28.12
C ALA A 421 5.16 -35.93 -28.61
N THR A 422 4.36 -36.67 -27.86
CA THR A 422 2.90 -36.71 -27.99
C THR A 422 2.28 -36.66 -26.60
N ALA A 423 0.99 -36.37 -26.52
CA ALA A 423 0.22 -36.49 -25.29
C ALA A 423 -1.21 -36.94 -25.57
N LYS A 424 -1.96 -37.26 -24.52
CA LYS A 424 -3.39 -37.57 -24.57
C LYS A 424 -4.07 -37.24 -23.24
N VAL A 425 -5.36 -36.96 -23.28
CA VAL A 425 -6.22 -36.98 -22.08
C VAL A 425 -6.27 -38.41 -21.52
N SER A 426 -6.08 -38.56 -20.22
CA SER A 426 -6.08 -39.85 -19.53
C SER A 426 -7.34 -40.02 -18.66
N PRO A 427 -8.05 -41.16 -18.72
CA PRO A 427 -7.78 -42.33 -19.57
C PRO A 427 -8.46 -42.24 -20.95
N GLY A 428 -7.74 -42.66 -22.00
CA GLY A 428 -8.37 -43.04 -23.28
C GLY A 428 -8.50 -41.96 -24.36
N GLY A 429 -8.01 -40.75 -24.12
CA GLY A 429 -7.92 -39.70 -25.13
C GLY A 429 -7.05 -40.09 -26.33
N ARG A 430 -7.29 -39.41 -27.46
CA ARG A 430 -6.49 -39.60 -28.68
C ARG A 430 -5.11 -38.95 -28.50
N ALA A 431 -4.07 -39.70 -28.87
CA ALA A 431 -2.71 -39.17 -28.85
C ALA A 431 -2.47 -38.15 -29.98
N GLY A 432 -1.73 -37.09 -29.68
CA GLY A 432 -1.35 -36.05 -30.64
C GLY A 432 -0.42 -35.01 -30.01
N THR A 433 -0.11 -33.96 -30.79
CA THR A 433 0.64 -32.79 -30.34
C THR A 433 -0.28 -31.63 -29.95
N ASP A 434 -1.53 -31.65 -30.42
CA ASP A 434 -2.57 -30.66 -30.07
C ASP A 434 -3.70 -31.37 -29.33
N ILE A 435 -3.85 -31.04 -28.04
CA ILE A 435 -4.77 -31.69 -27.14
C ILE A 435 -5.86 -30.71 -26.72
N GLN A 436 -7.11 -31.14 -26.81
CA GLN A 436 -8.24 -30.46 -26.18
C GLN A 436 -8.57 -31.23 -24.90
N SER A 437 -8.77 -30.49 -23.81
CA SER A 437 -9.01 -31.03 -22.47
C SER A 437 -10.08 -30.19 -21.77
N LEU A 438 -10.78 -30.81 -20.83
CA LEU A 438 -11.56 -30.07 -19.83
C LEU A 438 -10.67 -29.74 -18.63
N PRO A 439 -11.04 -28.72 -17.82
CA PRO A 439 -10.45 -28.53 -16.51
C PRO A 439 -10.50 -29.81 -15.68
N LEU A 440 -9.49 -30.00 -14.84
CA LEU A 440 -9.34 -31.10 -13.89
C LEU A 440 -9.10 -32.47 -14.51
N GLU A 441 -8.89 -32.53 -15.82
CA GLU A 441 -8.42 -33.74 -16.48
C GLU A 441 -6.89 -33.90 -16.32
N THR A 442 -6.41 -35.13 -16.50
CA THR A 442 -4.97 -35.43 -16.48
C THR A 442 -4.47 -35.70 -17.89
N ILE A 443 -3.41 -35.00 -18.28
CA ILE A 443 -2.69 -35.23 -19.53
C ILE A 443 -1.56 -36.23 -19.27
N GLN A 444 -1.48 -37.29 -20.07
CA GLN A 444 -0.35 -38.20 -20.12
C GLN A 444 0.51 -37.89 -21.35
N PHE A 445 1.78 -37.57 -21.13
CA PHE A 445 2.77 -37.36 -22.18
C PHE A 445 3.41 -38.69 -22.60
N ASP A 446 3.99 -38.73 -23.80
CA ASP A 446 4.78 -39.85 -24.30
C ASP A 446 5.91 -39.36 -25.21
N GLY A 447 7.14 -39.57 -24.76
CA GLY A 447 8.39 -39.29 -25.44
C GLY A 447 9.09 -40.53 -26.00
N SER A 448 8.53 -41.72 -25.80
CA SER A 448 9.19 -43.01 -26.09
C SER A 448 9.47 -43.29 -27.57
N ALA A 449 8.91 -42.48 -28.48
CA ALA A 449 9.20 -42.51 -29.90
C ALA A 449 10.49 -41.74 -30.28
N SER A 450 11.15 -41.09 -29.33
CA SER A 450 12.43 -40.42 -29.53
C SER A 450 13.54 -41.43 -29.85
N SER A 451 14.50 -41.05 -30.68
CA SER A 451 15.54 -41.95 -31.18
C SER A 451 16.87 -41.25 -31.38
N ASP A 452 17.95 -41.99 -31.26
CA ASP A 452 19.30 -41.51 -31.50
C ASP A 452 19.95 -42.27 -32.68
N PRO A 453 20.55 -41.60 -33.69
CA PRO A 453 21.10 -42.27 -34.87
C PRO A 453 22.35 -43.14 -34.62
N ASP A 454 23.18 -42.80 -33.63
CA ASP A 454 24.46 -43.47 -33.36
C ASP A 454 24.57 -44.09 -31.96
N GLY A 455 23.53 -43.98 -31.14
CA GLY A 455 23.46 -44.56 -29.80
C GLY A 455 22.03 -44.78 -29.31
N SER A 456 21.73 -44.30 -28.11
CA SER A 456 20.42 -44.48 -27.48
C SER A 456 20.03 -43.31 -26.58
N VAL A 457 18.74 -42.97 -26.55
CA VAL A 457 18.19 -41.96 -25.64
C VAL A 457 18.23 -42.46 -24.19
N GLN A 458 18.89 -41.72 -23.30
CA GLN A 458 19.07 -42.06 -21.88
C GLN A 458 18.31 -41.16 -20.92
N ARG A 459 17.99 -39.91 -21.31
CA ARG A 459 17.35 -38.93 -20.43
C ARG A 459 16.26 -38.14 -21.15
N TYR A 460 15.15 -37.92 -20.44
CA TYR A 460 14.00 -37.12 -20.88
C TYR A 460 13.87 -35.90 -19.98
N GLU A 461 13.61 -34.74 -20.57
CA GLU A 461 13.44 -33.48 -19.86
C GLU A 461 12.19 -32.80 -20.41
N TRP A 462 11.11 -32.85 -19.64
CA TRP A 462 9.84 -32.19 -19.94
C TRP A 462 9.78 -30.84 -19.25
N THR A 463 9.47 -29.78 -19.99
CA THR A 463 9.42 -28.40 -19.48
C THR A 463 8.11 -27.73 -19.87
N ILE A 464 7.42 -27.14 -18.91
CA ILE A 464 6.26 -26.28 -19.17
C ILE A 464 6.77 -24.93 -19.68
N LEU A 465 6.59 -24.66 -20.98
CA LEU A 465 6.97 -23.41 -21.62
C LEU A 465 5.99 -22.28 -21.29
N SER A 466 4.69 -22.57 -21.23
CA SER A 466 3.65 -21.63 -20.84
C SER A 466 2.48 -22.34 -20.19
N ALA A 467 1.80 -21.64 -19.29
CA ALA A 467 0.59 -22.06 -18.59
C ALA A 467 -0.20 -20.80 -18.19
N PRO A 468 -1.51 -20.92 -17.86
CA PRO A 468 -2.28 -19.84 -17.25
C PRO A 468 -1.60 -19.30 -15.99
N ALA A 469 -1.69 -17.99 -15.72
CA ALA A 469 -0.93 -17.31 -14.67
C ALA A 469 -1.17 -17.88 -13.26
N ALA A 470 -2.40 -18.28 -12.96
CA ALA A 470 -2.77 -18.88 -11.68
C ALA A 470 -2.47 -20.39 -11.59
N SER A 471 -1.94 -21.02 -12.64
CA SER A 471 -1.71 -22.46 -12.67
C SER A 471 -0.52 -22.86 -11.79
N SER A 472 -0.74 -23.89 -10.98
CA SER A 472 0.24 -24.59 -10.14
C SER A 472 0.61 -25.97 -10.70
N SER A 473 0.27 -26.23 -11.97
CA SER A 473 0.45 -27.53 -12.61
C SER A 473 1.92 -27.97 -12.64
N ARG A 474 2.15 -29.27 -12.42
CA ARG A 474 3.49 -29.89 -12.40
C ARG A 474 3.50 -31.18 -13.22
N ILE A 475 4.65 -31.45 -13.84
CA ILE A 475 4.89 -32.69 -14.60
C ILE A 475 5.57 -33.70 -13.68
N LEU A 476 4.91 -34.84 -13.45
CA LEU A 476 5.41 -35.88 -12.55
C LEU A 476 5.19 -37.30 -13.14
N PRO A 477 6.10 -38.25 -12.88
CA PRO A 477 7.43 -38.06 -12.27
C PRO A 477 8.41 -37.37 -13.23
N THR A 478 9.40 -36.66 -12.68
CA THR A 478 10.46 -36.00 -13.48
C THR A 478 11.41 -37.02 -14.11
N GLY A 479 11.83 -36.80 -15.36
CA GLY A 479 12.80 -37.66 -16.04
C GLY A 479 12.22 -38.91 -16.72
N ASP A 480 10.92 -39.16 -16.54
CA ASP A 480 10.23 -40.30 -17.14
C ASP A 480 9.86 -40.01 -18.62
N PRO A 481 9.88 -41.01 -19.52
CA PRO A 481 9.41 -40.85 -20.90
C PRO A 481 7.89 -40.65 -21.00
N ARG A 482 7.10 -41.02 -19.99
CA ARG A 482 5.63 -40.95 -19.97
C ARG A 482 5.07 -40.32 -18.67
N PRO A 483 5.44 -39.08 -18.35
CA PRO A 483 4.94 -38.41 -17.16
C PRO A 483 3.49 -37.95 -17.37
N THR A 484 2.90 -37.44 -16.30
CA THR A 484 1.55 -36.88 -16.28
C THR A 484 1.54 -35.46 -15.74
N MET A 485 0.52 -34.70 -16.11
CA MET A 485 0.25 -33.35 -15.62
C MET A 485 -1.25 -33.17 -15.44
N PHE A 486 -1.64 -32.65 -14.29
CA PHE A 486 -3.03 -32.31 -13.98
C PHE A 486 -3.35 -30.92 -14.54
N MET A 487 -4.48 -30.75 -15.24
CA MET A 487 -4.90 -29.47 -15.79
C MET A 487 -5.74 -28.72 -14.76
N ASP A 488 -5.11 -27.90 -13.94
CA ASP A 488 -5.81 -27.21 -12.85
C ASP A 488 -6.71 -26.07 -13.31
N ILE A 489 -6.35 -25.35 -14.38
CA ILE A 489 -6.99 -24.08 -14.78
C ILE A 489 -7.29 -24.06 -16.27
N ASN A 490 -8.33 -23.33 -16.68
CA ASN A 490 -8.62 -23.08 -18.08
C ASN A 490 -7.52 -22.27 -18.77
N GLY A 491 -7.24 -22.59 -20.03
CA GLY A 491 -6.33 -21.83 -20.88
C GLY A 491 -5.36 -22.71 -21.67
N GLU A 492 -4.36 -22.06 -22.27
CA GLU A 492 -3.35 -22.72 -23.09
C GLU A 492 -2.13 -23.13 -22.24
N TYR A 493 -1.71 -24.38 -22.38
CA TYR A 493 -0.45 -24.90 -21.88
C TYR A 493 0.43 -25.33 -23.05
N LYS A 494 1.73 -25.01 -22.99
CA LYS A 494 2.72 -25.53 -23.94
C LYS A 494 3.81 -26.27 -23.17
N VAL A 495 4.11 -27.49 -23.60
CA VAL A 495 5.10 -28.34 -22.95
C VAL A 495 6.11 -28.82 -23.99
N GLU A 496 7.39 -28.67 -23.70
CA GLU A 496 8.51 -29.12 -24.56
C GLU A 496 9.14 -30.39 -24.00
N LEU A 497 9.51 -31.31 -24.89
CA LEU A 497 10.42 -32.43 -24.59
C LEU A 497 11.82 -32.16 -25.16
N LYS A 498 12.84 -32.33 -24.33
CA LYS A 498 14.23 -32.54 -24.74
C LYS A 498 14.69 -33.92 -24.34
N VAL A 499 15.49 -34.54 -25.20
CA VAL A 499 16.12 -35.83 -24.91
C VAL A 499 17.63 -35.73 -25.00
N TYR A 500 18.32 -36.58 -24.24
CA TYR A 500 19.78 -36.69 -24.26
C TYR A 500 20.18 -38.14 -24.48
N ASP A 501 21.20 -38.33 -25.30
CA ASP A 501 21.75 -39.65 -25.65
C ASP A 501 22.71 -40.20 -24.56
N ASP A 502 23.34 -41.35 -24.84
CA ASP A 502 24.32 -42.01 -23.98
C ASP A 502 25.68 -41.31 -23.87
N GLN A 503 25.88 -40.25 -24.65
CA GLN A 503 27.03 -39.34 -24.56
C GLN A 503 26.64 -37.96 -24.01
N ASN A 504 25.39 -37.80 -23.55
CA ASN A 504 24.82 -36.57 -23.04
C ASN A 504 24.73 -35.42 -24.07
N THR A 505 24.66 -35.76 -25.36
CA THR A 505 24.31 -34.80 -26.43
C THR A 505 22.82 -34.53 -26.39
N VAL A 506 22.44 -33.26 -26.46
CA VAL A 506 21.03 -32.85 -26.45
C VAL A 506 20.41 -32.95 -27.85
N SER A 507 19.11 -33.24 -27.89
CA SER A 507 18.34 -33.24 -29.13
C SER A 507 18.42 -31.91 -29.89
N CYS A 508 18.48 -32.00 -31.21
CA CYS A 508 18.60 -30.88 -32.14
C CYS A 508 17.41 -30.81 -33.10
N GLY A 509 17.32 -29.72 -33.89
CA GLY A 509 16.27 -29.55 -34.89
C GLY A 509 15.03 -28.81 -34.36
N GLU A 510 13.85 -29.12 -34.92
CA GLU A 510 12.61 -28.50 -34.48
C GLU A 510 12.22 -28.97 -33.06
N PRO A 511 11.82 -28.06 -32.15
CA PRO A 511 11.36 -28.41 -30.82
C PRO A 511 10.17 -29.38 -30.81
N ALA A 512 10.23 -30.39 -29.95
CA ALA A 512 9.13 -31.32 -29.73
C ALA A 512 8.15 -30.72 -28.71
N ILE A 513 7.16 -29.97 -29.19
CA ILE A 513 6.16 -29.26 -28.36
C ILE A 513 4.80 -29.93 -28.43
N VAL A 514 4.14 -30.05 -27.28
CA VAL A 514 2.72 -30.37 -27.13
C VAL A 514 1.98 -29.12 -26.69
N THR A 515 0.91 -28.76 -27.40
CA THR A 515 -0.02 -27.69 -27.05
C THR A 515 -1.29 -28.31 -26.47
N ILE A 516 -1.70 -27.87 -25.27
CA ILE A 516 -2.94 -28.28 -24.63
C ILE A 516 -3.84 -27.06 -24.47
N MET A 517 -5.04 -27.12 -25.02
CA MET A 517 -6.09 -26.14 -24.80
C MET A 517 -7.10 -26.71 -23.81
N VAL A 518 -7.16 -26.11 -22.62
CA VAL A 518 -8.11 -26.45 -21.57
C VAL A 518 -9.27 -25.48 -21.64
N ASN A 519 -10.45 -25.97 -22.03
CA ASN A 519 -11.66 -25.15 -22.09
C ASN A 519 -12.82 -25.89 -21.45
N SER A 520 -13.49 -25.27 -20.50
CA SER A 520 -14.77 -25.77 -20.00
C SER A 520 -15.81 -25.82 -21.13
N ASP A 521 -16.58 -26.90 -21.17
CA ASP A 521 -17.68 -27.12 -22.11
C ASP A 521 -19.04 -26.67 -21.57
N SER A 522 -19.08 -26.04 -20.40
CA SER A 522 -20.32 -25.52 -19.82
C SER A 522 -20.74 -24.18 -20.45
N ASP A 523 -22.05 -23.91 -20.42
CA ASP A 523 -22.60 -22.64 -20.87
C ASP A 523 -21.96 -21.48 -20.11
N ILE A 524 -21.84 -21.63 -18.79
CA ILE A 524 -21.13 -20.72 -17.90
C ILE A 524 -20.12 -21.48 -17.06
N HIS A 525 -18.92 -20.92 -16.94
CA HIS A 525 -17.86 -21.34 -16.04
C HIS A 525 -17.36 -20.13 -15.27
N ILE A 526 -17.48 -20.16 -13.94
CA ILE A 526 -17.00 -19.13 -13.03
C ILE A 526 -15.81 -19.73 -12.29
N GLN A 527 -14.65 -19.09 -12.41
CA GLN A 527 -13.41 -19.53 -11.77
C GLN A 527 -12.96 -18.48 -10.78
N LEU A 528 -12.75 -18.88 -9.53
CA LEU A 528 -12.11 -18.09 -8.48
C LEU A 528 -10.69 -18.61 -8.25
N THR A 529 -9.71 -17.71 -8.24
CA THR A 529 -8.33 -17.97 -7.82
C THR A 529 -7.90 -16.88 -6.85
N TRP A 530 -6.91 -17.14 -5.99
CA TRP A 530 -6.40 -16.11 -5.10
C TRP A 530 -4.91 -16.24 -4.83
N THR A 531 -4.29 -15.15 -4.38
CA THR A 531 -2.92 -15.17 -3.87
C THR A 531 -2.87 -14.60 -2.46
N SER A 532 -1.90 -15.06 -1.67
CA SER A 532 -1.72 -14.69 -0.26
C SER A 532 -0.26 -14.29 0.02
N ASN A 533 -0.06 -13.49 1.07
CA ASN A 533 1.27 -13.05 1.52
C ASN A 533 2.05 -14.20 2.21
N GLY A 534 2.47 -15.21 1.44
CA GLY A 534 3.50 -16.19 1.86
C GLY A 534 3.00 -17.46 2.56
N GLY A 535 1.70 -17.70 2.68
CA GLY A 535 1.13 -18.94 3.24
C GLY A 535 0.06 -19.55 2.33
N ALA A 536 0.18 -20.83 2.00
CA ALA A 536 -0.72 -21.55 1.10
C ALA A 536 -2.09 -21.90 1.72
N ASP A 537 -2.55 -21.18 2.75
CA ASP A 537 -3.69 -21.65 3.56
C ASP A 537 -4.82 -20.59 3.69
N ASN A 538 -4.86 -19.53 2.88
CA ASN A 538 -6.06 -18.68 2.84
C ASN A 538 -7.22 -19.48 2.22
N ASP A 539 -8.40 -19.35 2.80
CA ASP A 539 -9.60 -20.07 2.38
C ASP A 539 -10.65 -19.07 1.90
N LEU A 540 -10.93 -19.11 0.60
CA LEU A 540 -11.89 -18.25 -0.07
C LEU A 540 -12.95 -19.11 -0.74
N ASP A 541 -14.21 -18.85 -0.43
CA ASP A 541 -15.35 -19.56 -0.99
C ASP A 541 -15.96 -18.77 -2.16
N LEU A 542 -16.15 -19.46 -3.29
CA LEU A 542 -16.93 -18.99 -4.41
C LEU A 542 -18.42 -19.25 -4.17
N HIS A 543 -19.22 -18.20 -4.34
CA HIS A 543 -20.66 -18.24 -4.22
C HIS A 543 -21.36 -17.89 -5.53
N TYR A 544 -22.36 -18.69 -5.90
CA TYR A 544 -23.20 -18.45 -7.06
C TYR A 544 -24.67 -18.69 -6.72
N MET A 545 -25.45 -17.60 -6.67
CA MET A 545 -26.82 -17.63 -6.13
C MET A 545 -27.87 -17.29 -7.18
N HIS A 546 -28.90 -18.14 -7.25
CA HIS A 546 -30.11 -17.92 -8.02
C HIS A 546 -30.99 -16.81 -7.37
N PRO A 547 -31.72 -15.99 -8.14
CA PRO A 547 -32.48 -14.85 -7.60
C PRO A 547 -33.61 -15.19 -6.62
N ASN A 548 -34.09 -16.44 -6.60
CA ASN A 548 -35.01 -16.94 -5.56
C ASN A 548 -34.34 -17.06 -4.18
N GLY A 549 -33.01 -17.04 -4.13
CA GLY A 549 -32.24 -16.99 -2.90
C GLY A 549 -32.40 -15.65 -2.19
N SER A 550 -32.81 -15.71 -0.93
CA SER A 550 -32.97 -14.51 -0.10
C SER A 550 -31.71 -14.15 0.70
N ARG A 551 -30.76 -15.08 0.85
CA ARG A 551 -29.53 -14.97 1.67
C ARG A 551 -28.48 -15.95 1.14
N TRP A 552 -27.21 -15.61 1.30
CA TRP A 552 -26.08 -16.50 1.02
C TRP A 552 -25.97 -17.62 2.07
N ALA A 553 -25.31 -18.72 1.72
CA ALA A 553 -25.09 -19.90 2.58
C ALA A 553 -26.34 -20.47 3.28
N MET A 554 -27.51 -20.38 2.63
CA MET A 554 -28.68 -21.13 3.11
C MET A 554 -28.39 -22.63 2.99
N ASN A 555 -28.62 -23.39 4.08
CA ASN A 555 -28.41 -24.83 4.25
C ASN A 555 -28.79 -25.64 3.00
N SER A 556 -28.25 -26.84 2.81
CA SER A 556 -28.32 -27.81 1.67
C SER A 556 -29.58 -27.94 0.77
N ASN A 557 -30.68 -27.23 1.03
CA ASN A 557 -31.81 -26.98 0.13
C ASN A 557 -31.90 -25.50 -0.33
N GLY A 558 -30.77 -24.78 -0.28
CA GLY A 558 -30.68 -23.35 -0.60
C GLY A 558 -30.48 -23.07 -2.09
N TRP A 559 -30.65 -21.81 -2.48
CA TRP A 559 -30.49 -21.31 -3.84
C TRP A 559 -29.06 -20.82 -4.15
N ASP A 560 -28.12 -21.11 -3.25
CA ASP A 560 -26.72 -20.72 -3.34
C ASP A 560 -25.86 -21.95 -3.58
N CYS A 561 -25.02 -21.90 -4.61
CA CYS A 561 -24.01 -22.91 -4.93
C CYS A 561 -22.69 -22.46 -4.31
N TYR A 562 -22.21 -23.24 -3.34
CA TYR A 562 -21.01 -22.94 -2.55
C TYR A 562 -20.50 -24.20 -1.85
N TYR A 563 -19.42 -24.09 -1.07
CA TYR A 563 -18.73 -25.23 -0.42
C TYR A 563 -19.66 -26.27 0.22
N ASN A 564 -20.65 -25.82 1.00
CA ASN A 564 -21.56 -26.72 1.73
C ASN A 564 -22.81 -27.13 0.91
N ASN A 565 -23.04 -26.51 -0.23
CA ASN A 565 -24.14 -26.81 -1.15
C ASN A 565 -23.62 -26.84 -2.59
N LYS A 566 -22.73 -27.80 -2.89
CA LYS A 566 -22.00 -27.89 -4.16
C LYS A 566 -22.86 -28.16 -5.38
N THR A 567 -24.08 -28.66 -5.18
CA THR A 567 -24.99 -29.08 -6.26
C THR A 567 -26.44 -28.71 -5.90
N PRO A 568 -26.76 -27.42 -5.75
CA PRO A 568 -28.11 -27.02 -5.34
C PRO A 568 -29.14 -27.44 -6.39
N ASP A 569 -30.30 -27.91 -5.93
CA ASP A 569 -31.43 -28.18 -6.82
C ASP A 569 -32.26 -26.90 -7.00
N TRP A 570 -32.02 -26.19 -8.10
CA TRP A 570 -32.76 -25.00 -8.50
C TRP A 570 -34.11 -25.34 -9.17
N ASN A 571 -34.47 -26.62 -9.24
CA ASN A 571 -35.68 -27.11 -9.91
C ASN A 571 -35.73 -26.78 -11.41
N VAL A 572 -34.56 -26.64 -12.04
CA VAL A 572 -34.41 -26.40 -13.47
C VAL A 572 -33.82 -27.65 -14.11
N PRO A 573 -34.55 -28.36 -15.00
CA PRO A 573 -34.03 -29.56 -15.63
C PRO A 573 -32.72 -29.31 -16.39
N GLY A 574 -31.62 -29.84 -15.88
CA GLY A 574 -30.28 -29.62 -16.44
C GLY A 574 -29.70 -28.22 -16.20
N GLY A 575 -30.37 -27.38 -15.40
CA GLY A 575 -29.98 -26.02 -15.04
C GLY A 575 -29.61 -25.85 -13.57
N ASN A 576 -29.06 -26.90 -12.97
CA ASN A 576 -28.50 -26.83 -11.62
C ASN A 576 -27.00 -26.59 -11.75
N PRO A 577 -26.43 -25.59 -11.05
CA PRO A 577 -24.99 -25.36 -11.06
C PRO A 577 -24.27 -26.42 -10.23
N THR A 578 -22.98 -26.57 -10.48
CA THR A 578 -22.12 -27.45 -9.69
C THR A 578 -20.79 -26.78 -9.38
N LEU A 579 -20.40 -26.80 -8.10
CA LEU A 579 -19.05 -26.48 -7.63
C LEU A 579 -18.21 -27.76 -7.71
N ASP A 580 -17.12 -27.73 -8.50
CA ASP A 580 -16.32 -28.92 -8.82
C ASP A 580 -15.27 -29.25 -7.75
N ILE A 581 -14.50 -28.24 -7.34
CA ILE A 581 -13.49 -28.27 -6.29
C ILE A 581 -13.90 -27.29 -5.21
N ASP A 582 -13.71 -27.76 -3.99
CA ASP A 582 -13.87 -27.00 -2.76
C ASP A 582 -13.00 -27.68 -1.67
N ASP A 583 -12.64 -26.95 -0.62
CA ASP A 583 -11.76 -27.33 0.51
C ASP A 583 -10.27 -27.37 0.11
N LEU A 584 -9.89 -26.46 -0.79
CA LEU A 584 -8.49 -26.19 -1.13
C LEU A 584 -7.92 -25.16 -0.15
N TYR A 585 -7.09 -25.62 0.78
CA TYR A 585 -6.11 -24.74 1.44
C TYR A 585 -5.09 -24.32 0.37
N GLY A 586 -5.22 -23.11 -0.19
CA GLY A 586 -4.28 -22.58 -1.20
C GLY A 586 -4.93 -21.76 -2.29
N PRO A 587 -4.20 -21.30 -3.32
CA PRO A 587 -4.59 -20.25 -4.26
C PRO A 587 -5.79 -20.54 -5.22
N GLY A 588 -6.66 -21.51 -4.89
CA GLY A 588 -7.69 -22.05 -5.76
C GLY A 588 -7.12 -23.01 -6.83
N PRO A 589 -7.85 -23.27 -7.94
CA PRO A 589 -9.13 -22.64 -8.26
C PRO A 589 -10.32 -23.30 -7.57
N GLU A 590 -11.36 -22.50 -7.33
CA GLU A 590 -12.72 -23.00 -7.16
C GLU A 590 -13.54 -22.68 -8.41
N ASN A 591 -14.24 -23.68 -8.97
CA ASN A 591 -15.05 -23.45 -10.15
C ASN A 591 -16.52 -23.83 -9.97
N ILE A 592 -17.38 -22.91 -10.38
CA ILE A 592 -18.80 -23.18 -10.55
C ILE A 592 -19.10 -23.26 -12.03
N THR A 593 -19.67 -24.39 -12.45
CA THR A 593 -20.21 -24.58 -13.79
C THR A 593 -21.73 -24.54 -13.76
N HIS A 594 -22.35 -24.00 -14.81
CA HIS A 594 -23.79 -23.92 -14.93
C HIS A 594 -24.21 -24.01 -16.41
N ASN A 595 -25.13 -24.94 -16.70
CA ASN A 595 -25.70 -25.15 -18.04
C ASN A 595 -27.18 -24.78 -18.04
N ASN A 596 -27.80 -24.64 -19.21
CA ASN A 596 -29.23 -24.39 -19.38
C ASN A 596 -29.75 -23.22 -18.52
N LEU A 597 -29.08 -22.07 -18.61
CA LEU A 597 -29.45 -20.88 -17.86
C LEU A 597 -30.89 -20.45 -18.15
N GLU A 598 -31.58 -20.01 -17.10
CA GLU A 598 -32.89 -19.38 -17.21
C GLU A 598 -32.75 -17.90 -17.59
N ASP A 599 -33.83 -17.29 -18.08
CA ASP A 599 -33.90 -15.84 -18.30
C ASP A 599 -34.10 -15.07 -16.98
N VAL A 600 -33.09 -15.16 -16.11
CA VAL A 600 -33.05 -14.50 -14.80
C VAL A 600 -31.67 -13.89 -14.55
N THR A 601 -31.50 -13.19 -13.43
CA THR A 601 -30.22 -12.60 -13.04
C THR A 601 -29.66 -13.30 -11.80
N TYR A 602 -28.53 -13.97 -11.97
CA TYR A 602 -27.79 -14.66 -10.92
C TYR A 602 -26.81 -13.71 -10.24
N LYS A 603 -26.37 -14.04 -9.03
CA LYS A 603 -25.36 -13.27 -8.29
C LYS A 603 -24.08 -14.07 -8.11
N ILE A 604 -22.94 -13.40 -8.23
CA ILE A 604 -21.61 -13.97 -8.01
C ILE A 604 -20.99 -13.27 -6.81
N GLY A 605 -20.53 -14.03 -5.84
CA GLY A 605 -19.88 -13.53 -4.64
C GLY A 605 -18.65 -14.35 -4.26
N VAL A 606 -17.77 -13.76 -3.46
CA VAL A 606 -16.59 -14.41 -2.92
C VAL A 606 -16.52 -14.09 -1.43
N HIS A 607 -16.35 -15.09 -0.58
CA HIS A 607 -16.14 -14.91 0.84
C HIS A 607 -14.71 -15.24 1.19
N HIS A 608 -14.00 -14.32 1.84
CA HIS A 608 -12.75 -14.67 2.52
C HIS A 608 -13.10 -15.29 3.86
N TYR A 609 -13.34 -16.60 3.86
CA TYR A 609 -13.80 -17.34 5.02
C TYR A 609 -12.80 -17.28 6.18
N SER A 610 -11.52 -17.54 5.92
CA SER A 610 -10.47 -17.50 6.94
C SER A 610 -9.10 -17.23 6.35
N ASP A 611 -8.35 -16.32 6.98
CA ASP A 611 -6.95 -16.06 6.67
C ASP A 611 -5.98 -17.05 7.34
N TYR A 612 -6.45 -17.80 8.34
CA TYR A 612 -5.64 -18.67 9.20
C TYR A 612 -4.38 -17.98 9.78
N GLY A 613 -4.44 -16.65 9.96
CA GLY A 613 -3.31 -15.84 10.44
C GLY A 613 -2.31 -15.42 9.36
N ASN A 614 -2.57 -15.68 8.08
CA ASN A 614 -1.70 -15.31 6.95
C ASN A 614 -1.96 -13.90 6.39
N GLY A 615 -2.94 -13.18 6.95
CA GLY A 615 -3.29 -11.83 6.50
C GLY A 615 -4.18 -11.83 5.25
N PRO A 616 -4.24 -10.72 4.50
CA PRO A 616 -5.18 -10.59 3.39
C PRO A 616 -4.82 -11.46 2.18
N ALA A 617 -5.83 -11.70 1.33
CA ALA A 617 -5.71 -12.37 0.05
C ALA A 617 -6.17 -11.47 -1.10
N TYR A 618 -5.65 -11.73 -2.30
CA TYR A 618 -6.04 -11.05 -3.53
C TYR A 618 -6.84 -12.03 -4.40
N ALA A 619 -8.16 -11.84 -4.43
CA ALA A 619 -9.10 -12.71 -5.15
C ALA A 619 -9.32 -12.27 -6.60
N SER A 620 -9.30 -13.22 -7.52
CA SER A 620 -9.52 -13.02 -8.94
C SER A 620 -10.65 -13.93 -9.43
N VAL A 621 -11.67 -13.35 -10.06
CA VAL A 621 -12.82 -14.05 -10.63
C VAL A 621 -12.88 -13.86 -12.14
N GLU A 622 -12.90 -14.98 -12.87
CA GLU A 622 -13.16 -15.04 -14.30
C GLU A 622 -14.52 -15.68 -14.58
N VAL A 623 -15.28 -15.14 -15.55
CA VAL A 623 -16.50 -15.77 -16.05
C VAL A 623 -16.39 -16.00 -17.55
N ARG A 624 -16.53 -17.27 -17.94
CA ARG A 624 -16.46 -17.74 -19.32
C ARG A 624 -17.82 -18.23 -19.78
N ASN A 625 -18.17 -17.90 -21.02
CA ASN A 625 -19.37 -18.36 -21.71
C ASN A 625 -18.95 -19.28 -22.86
N ASN A 626 -19.33 -20.56 -22.81
CA ASN A 626 -18.91 -21.56 -23.79
C ASN A 626 -17.37 -21.52 -24.02
N GLY A 627 -16.62 -21.45 -22.92
CA GLY A 627 -15.14 -21.33 -22.92
C GLY A 627 -14.58 -19.92 -23.21
N VAL A 628 -15.38 -18.98 -23.73
CA VAL A 628 -14.94 -17.62 -24.08
C VAL A 628 -14.98 -16.72 -22.84
N LEU A 629 -13.88 -16.05 -22.49
CA LEU A 629 -13.84 -15.07 -21.39
C LEU A 629 -14.79 -13.90 -21.68
N THR A 630 -15.75 -13.66 -20.80
CA THR A 630 -16.78 -12.61 -20.93
C THR A 630 -16.71 -11.57 -19.83
N TYR A 631 -16.15 -11.92 -18.68
CA TYR A 631 -15.93 -11.02 -17.57
C TYR A 631 -14.72 -11.47 -16.77
N GLU A 632 -14.02 -10.50 -16.20
CA GLU A 632 -12.86 -10.71 -15.38
C GLU A 632 -12.77 -9.57 -14.37
N ALA A 633 -12.53 -9.93 -13.11
CA ALA A 633 -12.15 -9.00 -12.05
C ALA A 633 -10.98 -9.62 -11.29
N ARG A 634 -9.82 -8.96 -11.33
CA ARG A 634 -8.59 -9.47 -10.74
C ARG A 634 -8.22 -8.76 -9.44
N ASP A 635 -7.49 -9.48 -8.61
CA ASP A 635 -6.70 -9.00 -7.48
C ASP A 635 -7.49 -8.16 -6.48
N LYS A 636 -8.74 -8.53 -6.24
CA LYS A 636 -9.57 -7.91 -5.22
C LYS A 636 -8.98 -8.25 -3.84
N LEU A 637 -8.42 -7.24 -3.18
CA LEU A 637 -7.96 -7.37 -1.80
C LEU A 637 -9.13 -7.67 -0.87
N LEU A 638 -9.08 -8.80 -0.17
CA LEU A 638 -10.02 -9.21 0.86
C LEU A 638 -9.27 -9.50 2.15
N THR A 639 -9.70 -8.89 3.25
CA THR A 639 -9.24 -9.25 4.61
C THR A 639 -10.15 -10.31 5.21
N ASN A 640 -9.68 -10.96 6.27
CA ASN A 640 -10.42 -12.02 6.97
C ASN A 640 -11.89 -11.67 7.22
N ASP A 641 -12.78 -12.61 6.88
CA ASP A 641 -14.23 -12.53 7.02
C ASP A 641 -14.90 -11.42 6.18
N GLN A 642 -14.27 -10.93 5.11
CA GLN A 642 -14.93 -10.02 4.17
C GLN A 642 -15.66 -10.78 3.06
N PHE A 643 -16.78 -10.21 2.60
CA PHE A 643 -17.51 -10.70 1.45
C PHE A 643 -17.45 -9.70 0.30
N TRP A 644 -17.12 -10.20 -0.89
CA TRP A 644 -17.10 -9.44 -2.13
C TRP A 644 -18.26 -9.85 -3.02
N LEU A 645 -19.20 -8.93 -3.23
CA LEU A 645 -20.18 -9.05 -4.30
C LEU A 645 -19.51 -8.66 -5.62
N VAL A 646 -19.14 -9.67 -6.39
CA VAL A 646 -18.45 -9.51 -7.68
C VAL A 646 -19.36 -8.82 -8.69
N GLY A 647 -20.55 -9.40 -8.90
CA GLY A 647 -21.47 -8.91 -9.92
C GLY A 647 -22.71 -9.76 -10.14
N PHE A 648 -23.44 -9.40 -11.19
CA PHE A 648 -24.72 -9.98 -11.56
C PHE A 648 -24.65 -10.57 -12.97
N LEU A 649 -24.89 -11.87 -13.10
CA LEU A 649 -24.86 -12.57 -14.39
C LEU A 649 -26.26 -12.65 -14.98
N GLY A 650 -26.45 -12.09 -16.18
CA GLY A 650 -27.70 -12.23 -16.93
C GLY A 650 -27.77 -13.56 -17.67
N GLY A 651 -28.81 -14.36 -17.42
CA GLY A 651 -28.93 -15.69 -18.01
C GLY A 651 -29.31 -15.72 -19.50
N THR A 652 -29.86 -14.64 -20.05
CA THR A 652 -30.14 -14.56 -21.51
C THR A 652 -28.96 -14.06 -22.32
N ASN A 653 -28.20 -13.09 -21.81
CA ASN A 653 -27.10 -12.46 -22.55
C ASN A 653 -25.72 -12.97 -22.15
N HIS A 654 -25.63 -13.76 -21.06
CA HIS A 654 -24.40 -14.32 -20.50
C HIS A 654 -23.36 -13.23 -20.19
N THR A 655 -23.81 -12.02 -19.86
CA THR A 655 -22.94 -10.92 -19.48
C THR A 655 -23.01 -10.66 -17.99
N VAL A 656 -21.85 -10.39 -17.39
CA VAL A 656 -21.76 -9.95 -16.00
C VAL A 656 -21.84 -8.43 -15.94
N VAL A 657 -22.76 -7.90 -15.15
CA VAL A 657 -22.76 -6.50 -14.72
C VAL A 657 -21.99 -6.41 -13.40
N PRO A 658 -20.85 -5.70 -13.34
CA PRO A 658 -20.04 -5.62 -12.12
C PRO A 658 -20.79 -4.89 -11.01
N ALA A 659 -20.68 -5.40 -9.79
CA ALA A 659 -21.14 -4.74 -8.57
C ALA A 659 -19.97 -4.23 -7.73
N ASP A 660 -18.87 -5.00 -7.71
CA ASP A 660 -17.59 -4.71 -7.09
C ASP A 660 -17.64 -4.14 -5.65
N THR A 661 -18.54 -4.67 -4.82
CA THR A 661 -18.80 -4.15 -3.48
C THR A 661 -18.25 -5.11 -2.41
N VAL A 662 -17.48 -4.61 -1.46
CA VAL A 662 -16.96 -5.39 -0.32
C VAL A 662 -17.70 -5.00 0.96
N THR A 663 -18.16 -6.00 1.71
CA THR A 663 -18.80 -5.83 3.02
C THR A 663 -17.98 -6.53 4.11
N ALA A 664 -18.03 -5.98 5.32
CA ALA A 664 -17.48 -6.65 6.49
C ALA A 664 -18.42 -7.77 6.94
N GLY A 665 -17.88 -8.95 7.22
CA GLY A 665 -18.65 -10.13 7.58
C GLY A 665 -19.36 -10.77 6.38
N TYR A 666 -19.97 -11.93 6.66
CA TYR A 666 -20.81 -12.66 5.73
C TYR A 666 -22.25 -12.10 5.65
N PRO A 667 -22.74 -11.65 4.49
CA PRO A 667 -24.01 -10.90 4.34
C PRO A 667 -25.30 -11.71 4.31
#